data_AF-A0A6P4ZTQ3-F1
#
_entry.id   AF-A0A6P4ZTQ3-F1
#
_cell.length_a   1.000
_cell.length_b   1.000
_cell.length_c   1.000
_cell.angle_alpha   90.00
_cell.angle_beta   90.00
_cell.angle_gamma   90.00
#
_symmetry.space_group_name_H-M   'P 1'
#
loop_
_entity.id
_entity.type
_entity.pdbx_description
1 polymer ?
#
loop_
_entity_poly.entity_id
_entity_poly.type
_entity_poly.pdbx_seq_one_letter_code
_entity_poly.pdbx_strand_id
1 'polypeptide(L)'
;MDTMDANCNQKERMWWAFLTSSFVTFVGGLVCILLWRLGAWLFCRVAEKPAEVVAQSPSATKMQDTGVFVKSPDPEIGWMTAVKDWAGVLISAQTVTGRILVVLVFLLSLGALVVYLLNSSDQIEKCIVFSQETLLQVDFGFNIIFLLYFGLRFIAANDKLWFWLELNSLVDFFTVPPVFVSVYLNRSYLGLRFLRALRLIQFSEILQFLNVLKTSNSIKLVTLLSTFFSTWLTAAGFIHLVENSGDPWLDFQNKHPMSYWECLYLMMVTMSTVGYGDIFATTSLGRAFMVVFILGGLAMFASCVPEIIELIGSRKKYGGSYSAISGRKHVVVCGHITYESVSNFLKDFLHKDRDDVNVEIIFLHPLPPNLQLEALLKRHFTQVEFFEGSVLNAGDLARVKIEDADACLIIANKYCNNPDAEDAANIMRVISIKNYCSHVRLIIQMMQYHNKAYLLNIPSWNWKEGDDVICLAELKLGFIAQSCLAPGFSTVMANLFAMRSTVLMEEDSWQKHYLGGVAAEMYTEYLSSAFTGMSFPQVSEVCFAKLRLLLIAIELKDHNTKDKQILINPNNSYHIKEGTLGFFIAQSAKEVRRAYFYCKQCHGDIKQPDKIKKCKCMQALEAQANNKVNVAALGNLKQKEGPTQVVAPTKKKRNGNSNELDSPKRNIRNFHGMTSRGKKGRDFPMPLQISPSRLPDSSLPPVNSPSLPNNDEARDLDCDTKKYDSTGMFHWCPSRDLEKAILSRNEAAMSVLSGHVVVCIFSTADSPLIGLRNLVMPLRASNFSYHELKTIVLLGDLDYIKREWDMLCNFPKVAVLPGSPMCRADLRAVNVNLCDMCVILSPNNQSQEQDPCLQDKEAILCSLNIKSMQFDDSIGLLQANSQGGHSWILPGTPIGGGTGRAGFLPPGFNNAFSPASSPDNNVSRRGSTMGSNVPMITELVNDGNVQFLDQDDDDDPDTELYLTQPFACGTAFTISVLDSLMSATYFNDNALTLIRTLITGGATHELEQILAEGSGMRGGYSTPETLRNRDRCKVAQIPMMDGPFQAFGTIGKNGGCYGDLFVSALKSYNLLAFGIYRFRDAECNTKNPSSKRYVITNPPYEFKLCTTDMIFCLQQFDRNPMDMRSNSFSQSQSHLMRGKQKNRPTKKKQNVQIAHNKV
;
A
#
# COMPACT_ATOMS: atom_id res chain seq x y z
N MET A 1 -4.21 -8.74 97.81
CA MET A 1 -4.02 -10.21 97.69
C MET A 1 -3.00 -10.36 96.58
N ASP A 2 -1.78 -10.05 96.99
CA ASP A 2 -0.67 -9.60 96.17
C ASP A 2 0.32 -10.75 96.09
N THR A 3 0.39 -11.43 94.95
CA THR A 3 1.49 -12.32 94.56
C THR A 3 1.24 -12.88 93.15
N MET A 4 1.34 -12.05 92.10
CA MET A 4 1.60 -12.52 90.72
C MET A 4 2.33 -11.50 89.81
N ASP A 5 3.06 -10.52 90.38
CA ASP A 5 3.81 -9.50 89.62
C ASP A 5 5.34 -9.68 89.71
N ALA A 6 5.86 -10.89 89.48
CA ALA A 6 7.26 -11.24 89.71
C ALA A 6 8.00 -11.91 88.54
N ASN A 7 7.69 -11.60 87.27
CA ASN A 7 8.25 -12.37 86.14
C ASN A 7 8.94 -11.57 85.02
N CYS A 8 9.31 -10.30 85.18
CA CYS A 8 10.13 -9.63 84.16
C CYS A 8 11.41 -8.98 84.70
N ASN A 9 12.41 -9.82 84.98
CA ASN A 9 13.78 -9.38 85.27
C ASN A 9 14.50 -8.97 83.97
N GLN A 10 14.76 -7.67 83.80
CA GLN A 10 15.39 -7.11 82.59
C GLN A 10 16.87 -7.51 82.40
N LYS A 11 17.51 -8.10 83.43
CA LYS A 11 18.92 -8.50 83.42
C LYS A 11 19.20 -9.87 82.77
N GLU A 12 18.22 -10.76 82.67
CA GLU A 12 18.37 -12.07 82.03
C GLU A 12 17.65 -12.09 80.68
N ARG A 13 18.37 -12.34 79.58
CA ARG A 13 17.81 -12.49 78.24
C ARG A 13 17.18 -13.88 78.09
N MET A 14 15.96 -13.95 77.55
CA MET A 14 15.22 -15.21 77.36
C MET A 14 15.01 -15.55 75.87
N TRP A 15 15.90 -15.09 74.99
CA TRP A 15 15.89 -15.39 73.55
C TRP A 15 15.72 -16.89 73.23
N TRP A 16 16.28 -17.78 74.06
CA TRP A 16 16.20 -19.23 73.91
C TRP A 16 14.77 -19.77 74.07
N ALA A 17 13.92 -19.16 74.91
CA ALA A 17 12.54 -19.60 75.12
C ALA A 17 11.68 -19.35 73.86
N PHE A 18 11.91 -18.22 73.18
CA PHE A 18 11.22 -17.90 71.93
C PHE A 18 11.67 -18.79 70.78
N LEU A 19 12.98 -19.03 70.65
CA LEU A 19 13.52 -19.85 69.57
C LEU A 19 13.18 -21.33 69.74
N THR A 20 13.27 -21.87 70.97
CA THR A 20 12.90 -23.26 71.26
C THR A 20 11.42 -23.52 71.00
N SER A 21 10.53 -22.56 71.25
CA SER A 21 9.10 -22.71 70.91
C SER A 21 8.84 -22.97 69.41
N SER A 22 9.62 -22.32 68.54
CA SER A 22 9.52 -22.50 67.08
C SER A 22 10.12 -23.84 66.64
N PHE A 23 11.27 -24.23 67.22
CA PHE A 23 11.90 -25.53 66.91
C PHE A 23 11.09 -26.72 67.43
N VAL A 24 10.52 -26.63 68.64
CA VAL A 24 9.69 -27.70 69.23
C VAL A 24 8.44 -27.92 68.40
N THR A 25 7.78 -26.86 67.94
CA THR A 25 6.60 -26.97 67.07
C THR A 25 6.97 -27.56 65.70
N PHE A 26 8.05 -27.10 65.07
CA PHE A 26 8.51 -27.60 63.78
C PHE A 26 8.95 -29.08 63.84
N VAL A 27 9.88 -29.42 64.74
CA VAL A 27 10.44 -30.78 64.87
C VAL A 27 9.39 -31.75 65.41
N GLY A 28 8.61 -31.34 66.42
CA GLY A 28 7.54 -32.16 66.97
C GLY A 28 6.51 -32.56 65.93
N GLY A 29 6.04 -31.60 65.12
CA GLY A 29 5.08 -31.92 64.05
C GLY A 29 5.69 -32.76 62.92
N LEU A 30 6.96 -32.55 62.55
CA LEU A 30 7.67 -33.39 61.58
C LEU A 30 7.72 -34.86 62.06
N VAL A 31 8.08 -35.08 63.32
CA VAL A 31 8.11 -36.42 63.94
C VAL A 31 6.71 -37.04 63.91
N CYS A 32 5.66 -36.30 64.26
CA CYS A 32 4.28 -36.80 64.19
C CYS A 32 3.88 -37.25 62.77
N ILE A 33 4.23 -36.47 61.74
CA ILE A 33 3.92 -36.81 60.34
C ILE A 33 4.72 -38.04 59.88
N LEU A 34 6.00 -38.14 60.24
CA LEU A 34 6.84 -39.29 59.90
C LEU A 34 6.39 -40.57 60.60
N LEU A 35 5.98 -40.49 61.87
CA LEU A 35 5.39 -41.61 62.60
C LEU A 35 4.06 -42.05 61.98
N TRP A 36 3.21 -41.10 61.56
CA TRP A 36 1.97 -41.41 60.84
C TRP A 36 2.23 -42.10 59.49
N ARG A 37 3.21 -41.60 58.70
CA ARG A 37 3.61 -42.21 57.43
C ARG A 37 4.20 -43.60 57.63
N LEU A 38 5.05 -43.78 58.64
CA LEU A 38 5.60 -45.08 58.99
C LEU A 38 4.49 -46.07 59.37
N GLY A 39 3.51 -45.61 60.18
CA GLY A 39 2.31 -46.38 60.51
C GLY A 39 1.50 -46.78 59.28
N ALA A 40 1.15 -45.82 58.40
CA ALA A 40 0.40 -46.08 57.18
C ALA A 40 1.15 -47.03 56.22
N TRP A 41 2.48 -46.90 56.11
CA TRP A 41 3.34 -47.78 55.31
C TRP A 41 3.39 -49.20 55.86
N LEU A 42 3.48 -49.37 57.19
CA LEU A 42 3.42 -50.67 57.86
C LEU A 42 2.05 -51.35 57.70
N PHE A 43 0.94 -50.59 57.73
CA PHE A 43 -0.43 -51.12 57.57
C PHE A 43 -0.81 -51.42 56.11
N CYS A 44 -0.32 -50.66 55.12
CA CYS A 44 -0.58 -50.95 53.70
C CYS A 44 0.23 -52.16 53.17
N ARG A 45 1.35 -52.52 53.81
CA ARG A 45 2.08 -53.77 53.50
C ARG A 45 1.34 -55.05 53.88
N VAL A 46 0.29 -54.95 54.70
CA VAL A 46 -0.51 -56.11 55.16
C VAL A 46 -1.68 -56.42 54.20
N ALA A 47 -2.00 -55.53 53.24
CA ALA A 47 -3.17 -55.65 52.38
C ALA A 47 -2.84 -55.50 50.88
N GLU A 48 -2.10 -56.45 50.29
CA GLU A 48 -2.11 -56.67 48.83
C GLU A 48 -1.71 -58.12 48.47
N LYS A 49 -2.68 -58.89 47.94
CA LYS A 49 -2.46 -60.06 47.06
C LYS A 49 -2.41 -59.56 45.62
N PRO A 50 -1.66 -60.21 44.70
CA PRO A 50 -1.45 -59.68 43.35
C PRO A 50 -2.61 -60.05 42.41
N ALA A 51 -3.07 -59.10 41.59
CA ALA A 51 -3.90 -59.39 40.42
C ALA A 51 -3.51 -58.46 39.24
N GLU A 52 -2.84 -59.12 38.30
CA GLU A 52 -2.63 -58.89 36.86
C GLU A 52 -3.05 -57.58 36.15
N VAL A 53 -2.01 -56.95 35.60
CA VAL A 53 -1.84 -56.37 34.26
C VAL A 53 -3.00 -56.55 33.25
N VAL A 54 -3.57 -55.44 32.76
CA VAL A 54 -3.85 -55.23 31.33
C VAL A 54 -3.55 -53.77 30.95
N ALA A 55 -2.73 -53.62 29.91
CA ALA A 55 -2.26 -52.39 29.32
C ALA A 55 -3.31 -51.71 28.41
N GLN A 56 -3.27 -50.38 28.29
CA GLN A 56 -2.95 -49.64 27.04
C GLN A 56 -3.40 -48.17 27.06
N SER A 57 -2.39 -47.30 26.88
CA SER A 57 -2.23 -46.09 26.05
C SER A 57 -3.41 -45.18 25.62
N PRO A 58 -3.11 -43.88 25.37
CA PRO A 58 -4.08 -42.80 25.23
C PRO A 58 -4.44 -42.48 23.77
N SER A 59 -5.65 -41.96 23.52
CA SER A 59 -5.88 -40.93 22.49
C SER A 59 -7.35 -40.46 22.46
N ALA A 60 -7.50 -39.18 22.14
CA ALA A 60 -8.75 -38.44 22.02
C ALA A 60 -9.57 -38.85 20.80
N THR A 61 -10.91 -38.75 20.86
CA THR A 61 -11.70 -38.08 19.82
C THR A 61 -13.12 -37.70 20.28
N LYS A 62 -13.60 -36.59 19.72
CA LYS A 62 -14.91 -35.95 19.89
C LYS A 62 -16.08 -36.83 19.40
N MET A 63 -17.26 -36.67 19.99
CA MET A 63 -18.44 -35.97 19.41
C MET A 63 -19.80 -36.61 19.82
N GLN A 64 -20.71 -35.71 20.25
CA GLN A 64 -22.16 -35.69 20.05
C GLN A 64 -23.13 -36.71 20.71
N ASP A 65 -24.03 -36.09 21.47
CA ASP A 65 -25.49 -36.24 21.49
C ASP A 65 -26.18 -37.45 22.13
N THR A 66 -27.33 -37.10 22.74
CA THR A 66 -28.42 -37.90 23.30
C THR A 66 -28.22 -38.41 24.74
N GLY A 67 -28.98 -37.80 25.65
CA GLY A 67 -29.10 -38.27 27.02
C GLY A 67 -29.90 -39.56 27.11
N VAL A 68 -29.33 -40.55 27.82
CA VAL A 68 -30.04 -41.45 28.74
C VAL A 68 -29.05 -41.79 29.86
N PHE A 69 -29.51 -41.63 31.09
CA PHE A 69 -28.86 -42.05 32.33
C PHE A 69 -28.38 -43.51 32.28
N VAL A 70 -27.09 -43.73 32.47
CA VAL A 70 -26.58 -44.94 33.15
C VAL A 70 -25.87 -44.46 34.40
N LYS A 71 -26.57 -44.57 35.54
CA LYS A 71 -26.03 -44.29 36.86
C LYS A 71 -25.19 -45.50 37.29
N SER A 72 -23.88 -45.47 37.02
CA SER A 72 -22.93 -46.30 37.78
C SER A 72 -22.78 -45.70 39.19
N PRO A 73 -22.73 -46.51 40.26
CA PRO A 73 -22.68 -46.00 41.63
C PRO A 73 -21.35 -45.29 41.89
N ASP A 74 -21.41 -44.03 42.33
CA ASP A 74 -20.26 -43.28 42.84
C ASP A 74 -19.70 -44.00 44.09
N PRO A 75 -18.38 -44.17 44.23
CA PRO A 75 -17.79 -44.64 45.48
C PRO A 75 -18.04 -43.60 46.58
N GLU A 76 -18.52 -44.05 47.75
CA GLU A 76 -18.80 -43.20 48.91
C GLU A 76 -17.57 -42.35 49.28
N ILE A 77 -17.66 -41.04 49.04
CA ILE A 77 -16.63 -40.05 49.38
C ILE A 77 -16.59 -39.94 50.91
N GLY A 78 -15.47 -40.33 51.53
CA GLY A 78 -15.30 -40.22 52.98
C GLY A 78 -15.39 -38.78 53.50
N TRP A 79 -15.80 -38.59 54.75
CA TRP A 79 -15.87 -37.27 55.40
C TRP A 79 -14.55 -36.49 55.26
N MET A 80 -13.42 -37.18 55.40
CA MET A 80 -12.10 -36.55 55.37
C MET A 80 -11.75 -36.03 53.97
N THR A 81 -12.24 -36.67 52.91
CA THR A 81 -12.15 -36.15 51.54
C THR A 81 -13.06 -34.95 51.34
N ALA A 82 -14.29 -34.96 51.88
CA ALA A 82 -15.21 -33.81 51.79
C ALA A 82 -14.67 -32.55 52.50
N VAL A 83 -14.09 -32.69 53.70
CA VAL A 83 -13.50 -31.56 54.44
C VAL A 83 -12.23 -31.04 53.75
N LYS A 84 -11.41 -31.95 53.19
CA LYS A 84 -10.23 -31.58 52.41
C LYS A 84 -10.62 -30.81 51.16
N ASP A 85 -11.63 -31.26 50.43
CA ASP A 85 -12.12 -30.59 49.22
C ASP A 85 -12.73 -29.23 49.56
N TRP A 86 -13.50 -29.14 50.65
CA TRP A 86 -14.02 -27.86 51.15
C TRP A 86 -12.91 -26.85 51.48
N ALA A 87 -11.88 -27.29 52.23
CA ALA A 87 -10.74 -26.44 52.55
C ALA A 87 -9.93 -26.07 51.29
N GLY A 88 -9.76 -27.01 50.37
CA GLY A 88 -9.08 -26.80 49.08
C GLY A 88 -9.79 -25.76 48.21
N VAL A 89 -11.12 -25.81 48.13
CA VAL A 89 -11.96 -24.82 47.41
C VAL A 89 -11.90 -23.44 48.06
N LEU A 90 -11.71 -23.36 49.37
CA LEU A 90 -11.59 -22.10 50.09
C LEU A 90 -10.21 -21.45 49.87
N ILE A 91 -9.14 -22.24 49.77
CA ILE A 91 -7.77 -21.73 49.56
C ILE A 91 -7.49 -21.41 48.09
N SER A 92 -8.08 -22.16 47.16
CA SER A 92 -7.85 -21.98 45.72
C SER A 92 -8.40 -20.66 45.15
N ALA A 93 -9.03 -19.81 45.97
CA ALA A 93 -9.66 -18.54 45.59
C ALA A 93 -10.66 -18.66 44.42
N GLN A 94 -11.16 -19.88 44.16
CA GLN A 94 -12.18 -20.15 43.15
C GLN A 94 -13.56 -19.62 43.57
N THR A 95 -13.84 -19.65 44.88
CA THR A 95 -15.06 -19.11 45.49
C THR A 95 -14.89 -17.66 45.93
N VAL A 96 -15.99 -16.90 45.98
CA VAL A 96 -15.98 -15.52 46.50
C VAL A 96 -15.49 -15.47 47.96
N THR A 97 -15.91 -16.44 48.77
CA THR A 97 -15.45 -16.61 50.16
C THR A 97 -13.95 -16.87 50.24
N GLY A 98 -13.41 -17.72 49.36
CA GLY A 98 -11.98 -17.96 49.26
C GLY A 98 -11.19 -16.73 48.84
N ARG A 99 -11.69 -15.94 47.87
CA ARG A 99 -11.06 -14.66 47.49
C ARG A 99 -10.99 -13.67 48.64
N ILE A 100 -12.08 -13.53 49.39
CA ILE A 100 -12.13 -12.66 50.58
C ILE A 100 -11.10 -13.12 51.61
N LEU A 101 -11.04 -14.43 51.88
CA LEU A 101 -10.06 -15.00 52.81
C LEU A 101 -8.62 -14.69 52.40
N VAL A 102 -8.27 -14.91 51.13
CA VAL A 102 -6.91 -14.67 50.63
C VAL A 102 -6.54 -13.19 50.68
N VAL A 103 -7.46 -12.28 50.30
CA VAL A 103 -7.24 -10.82 50.43
C VAL A 103 -7.07 -10.40 51.88
N LEU A 104 -7.92 -10.91 52.76
CA LEU A 104 -7.85 -10.60 54.18
C LEU A 104 -6.50 -11.03 54.76
N VAL A 105 -6.07 -12.26 54.51
CA VAL A 105 -4.78 -12.78 54.98
C VAL A 105 -3.61 -11.97 54.42
N PHE A 106 -3.71 -11.51 53.17
CA PHE A 106 -2.70 -10.64 52.58
C PHE A 106 -2.60 -9.27 53.28
N LEU A 107 -3.72 -8.58 53.47
CA LEU A 107 -3.77 -7.29 54.15
C LEU A 107 -3.28 -7.39 55.60
N LEU A 108 -3.67 -8.46 56.30
CA LEU A 108 -3.17 -8.74 57.63
C LEU A 108 -1.67 -9.04 57.64
N SER A 109 -1.13 -9.71 56.60
CA SER A 109 0.31 -9.98 56.48
C SER A 109 1.11 -8.70 56.25
N LEU A 110 0.59 -7.77 55.43
CA LEU A 110 1.18 -6.43 55.29
C LEU A 110 1.09 -5.65 56.61
N GLY A 111 -0.04 -5.71 57.30
CA GLY A 111 -0.21 -5.14 58.64
C GLY A 111 0.79 -5.70 59.65
N ALA A 112 1.00 -7.02 59.67
CA ALA A 112 1.95 -7.68 60.55
C ALA A 112 3.43 -7.33 60.24
N LEU A 113 3.74 -7.02 58.97
CA LEU A 113 5.04 -6.47 58.57
C LEU A 113 5.21 -5.03 59.04
N VAL A 114 4.19 -4.17 58.91
CA VAL A 114 4.20 -2.80 59.44
C VAL A 114 4.38 -2.81 60.97
N VAL A 115 3.69 -3.70 61.68
CA VAL A 115 3.87 -3.92 63.12
C VAL A 115 5.31 -4.32 63.45
N TYR A 116 5.96 -5.14 62.62
CA TYR A 116 7.39 -5.46 62.79
C TYR A 116 8.28 -4.22 62.60
N LEU A 117 8.06 -3.44 61.55
CA LEU A 117 8.84 -2.22 61.28
C LEU A 117 8.70 -1.20 62.41
N LEU A 118 7.49 -1.02 62.96
CA LEU A 118 7.27 -0.15 64.12
C LEU A 118 7.96 -0.68 65.38
N ASN A 119 7.97 -2.00 65.62
CA ASN A 119 8.69 -2.58 66.75
C ASN A 119 10.22 -2.61 66.55
N SER A 120 10.72 -2.45 65.32
CA SER A 120 12.15 -2.53 65.03
C SER A 120 12.95 -1.32 65.54
N SER A 121 12.29 -0.21 65.86
CA SER A 121 12.91 0.94 66.51
C SER A 121 13.21 0.71 68.00
N ASP A 122 12.59 -0.30 68.60
CA ASP A 122 12.73 -0.60 70.02
C ASP A 122 13.88 -1.61 70.27
N GLN A 123 14.26 -1.76 71.54
CA GLN A 123 15.25 -2.77 71.94
C GLN A 123 14.78 -4.21 71.63
N ILE A 124 15.72 -5.11 71.37
CA ILE A 124 15.46 -6.50 70.91
C ILE A 124 14.55 -7.28 71.87
N GLU A 125 14.74 -7.15 73.18
CA GLU A 125 13.89 -7.72 74.22
C GLU A 125 13.36 -6.62 75.14
N LYS A 126 12.03 -6.54 75.31
CA LYS A 126 11.38 -5.61 76.23
C LYS A 126 10.31 -6.30 77.08
N CYS A 127 10.23 -5.92 78.35
CA CYS A 127 9.19 -6.37 79.28
C CYS A 127 7.91 -5.59 79.04
N ILE A 128 6.82 -6.28 78.67
CA ILE A 128 5.55 -5.65 78.33
C ILE A 128 4.41 -6.45 78.92
N VAL A 129 3.51 -5.77 79.62
CA VAL A 129 2.24 -6.35 80.04
C VAL A 129 1.24 -6.28 78.90
N PHE A 130 0.61 -7.41 78.55
CA PHE A 130 -0.31 -7.53 77.41
C PHE A 130 -1.47 -6.52 77.43
N SER A 131 -1.97 -6.13 78.60
CA SER A 131 -3.10 -5.20 78.73
C SER A 131 -2.75 -3.75 78.40
N GLN A 132 -1.47 -3.35 78.42
CA GLN A 132 -1.05 -1.95 78.29
C GLN A 132 -0.59 -1.59 76.87
N GLU A 133 -0.12 -2.55 76.08
CA GLU A 133 0.47 -2.31 74.76
C GLU A 133 -0.48 -2.72 73.62
N THR A 134 -1.03 -1.71 72.95
CA THR A 134 -1.98 -1.89 71.83
C THR A 134 -1.34 -2.62 70.65
N LEU A 135 -0.05 -2.38 70.38
CA LEU A 135 0.66 -2.99 69.26
C LEU A 135 0.80 -4.50 69.42
N LEU A 136 1.01 -4.98 70.65
CA LEU A 136 1.08 -6.42 70.96
C LEU A 136 -0.30 -7.09 70.88
N GLN A 137 -1.37 -6.40 71.29
CA GLN A 137 -2.75 -6.90 71.16
C GLN A 137 -3.16 -7.07 69.70
N VAL A 138 -2.83 -6.09 68.85
CA VAL A 138 -3.05 -6.17 67.40
C VAL A 138 -2.23 -7.30 66.78
N ASP A 139 -0.95 -7.43 67.14
CA ASP A 139 -0.08 -8.50 66.66
C ASP A 139 -0.61 -9.89 67.04
N PHE A 140 -1.06 -10.05 68.29
CA PHE A 140 -1.68 -11.29 68.76
C PHE A 140 -2.94 -11.64 67.97
N GLY A 141 -3.80 -10.65 67.69
CA GLY A 141 -4.99 -10.82 66.84
C GLY A 141 -4.65 -11.29 65.42
N PHE A 142 -3.64 -10.71 64.78
CA PHE A 142 -3.18 -11.15 63.46
C PHE A 142 -2.68 -12.60 63.47
N ASN A 143 -1.91 -12.98 64.50
CA ASN A 143 -1.33 -14.33 64.59
C ASN A 143 -2.37 -15.41 64.90
N ILE A 144 -3.49 -15.10 65.56
CA ILE A 144 -4.64 -16.02 65.67
C ILE A 144 -5.22 -16.34 64.29
N ILE A 145 -5.41 -15.31 63.46
CA ILE A 145 -5.94 -15.49 62.11
C ILE A 145 -4.94 -16.28 61.24
N PHE A 146 -3.64 -16.03 61.36
CA PHE A 146 -2.63 -16.82 60.65
C PHE A 146 -2.57 -18.28 61.11
N LEU A 147 -2.77 -18.57 62.40
CA LEU A 147 -2.87 -19.94 62.89
C LEU A 147 -4.06 -20.69 62.29
N LEU A 148 -5.23 -20.03 62.21
CA LEU A 148 -6.42 -20.60 61.55
C LEU A 148 -6.17 -20.82 60.06
N TYR A 149 -5.53 -19.86 59.38
CA TYR A 149 -5.19 -19.98 57.97
C TYR A 149 -4.17 -21.10 57.71
N PHE A 150 -3.15 -21.25 58.56
CA PHE A 150 -2.21 -22.37 58.52
C PHE A 150 -2.94 -23.71 58.68
N GLY A 151 -3.89 -23.81 59.63
CA GLY A 151 -4.72 -25.00 59.81
C GLY A 151 -5.55 -25.37 58.58
N LEU A 152 -6.17 -24.38 57.93
CA LEU A 152 -6.89 -24.59 56.67
C LEU A 152 -5.97 -25.11 55.56
N ARG A 153 -4.78 -24.51 55.41
CA ARG A 153 -3.78 -24.95 54.40
C ARG A 153 -3.27 -26.35 54.68
N PHE A 154 -3.04 -26.68 55.95
CA PHE A 154 -2.64 -28.02 56.36
C PHE A 154 -3.71 -29.05 56.00
N ILE A 155 -4.99 -28.78 56.21
CA ILE A 155 -6.10 -29.68 55.86
C ILE A 155 -6.17 -29.89 54.34
N ALA A 156 -6.11 -28.81 53.56
CA ALA A 156 -6.20 -28.84 52.10
C ALA A 156 -5.03 -29.54 51.40
N ALA A 157 -3.83 -29.52 52.00
CA ALA A 157 -2.63 -30.09 51.38
C ALA A 157 -2.77 -31.58 51.03
N ASN A 158 -2.37 -31.95 49.81
CA ASN A 158 -2.33 -33.36 49.37
C ASN A 158 -1.22 -34.14 50.08
N ASP A 159 -0.02 -33.56 50.13
CA ASP A 159 1.12 -34.09 50.87
C ASP A 159 1.38 -33.25 52.13
N LYS A 160 1.18 -33.86 53.30
CA LYS A 160 1.40 -33.20 54.59
C LYS A 160 2.88 -32.94 54.90
N LEU A 161 3.80 -33.79 54.43
CA LEU A 161 5.23 -33.62 54.68
C LEU A 161 5.79 -32.49 53.81
N TRP A 162 5.40 -32.45 52.54
CA TRP A 162 5.84 -31.39 51.63
C TRP A 162 5.31 -30.02 52.05
N PHE A 163 4.03 -29.96 52.46
CA PHE A 163 3.45 -28.76 53.06
C PHE A 163 4.18 -28.29 54.33
N TRP A 164 4.65 -29.22 55.17
CA TRP A 164 5.39 -28.88 56.40
C TRP A 164 6.74 -28.21 56.13
N LEU A 165 7.36 -28.51 54.98
CA LEU A 165 8.64 -27.95 54.52
C LEU A 165 8.47 -26.75 53.56
N GLU A 166 7.24 -26.36 53.23
CA GLU A 166 6.95 -25.22 52.37
C GLU A 166 7.40 -23.91 53.04
N LEU A 167 8.00 -22.97 52.27
CA LEU A 167 8.52 -21.70 52.79
C LEU A 167 7.48 -20.92 53.61
N ASN A 168 6.24 -20.89 53.15
CA ASN A 168 5.16 -20.18 53.82
C ASN A 168 4.79 -20.79 55.17
N SER A 169 4.92 -22.11 55.30
CA SER A 169 4.72 -22.84 56.57
C SER A 169 5.89 -22.59 57.52
N LEU A 170 7.12 -22.55 57.00
CA LEU A 170 8.31 -22.18 57.79
C LEU A 170 8.19 -20.78 58.38
N VAL A 171 7.71 -19.80 57.60
CA VAL A 171 7.44 -18.45 58.10
C VAL A 171 6.45 -18.48 59.25
N ASP A 172 5.36 -19.27 59.15
CA ASP A 172 4.37 -19.38 60.24
C ASP A 172 4.98 -19.99 61.51
N PHE A 173 5.82 -21.04 61.41
CA PHE A 173 6.47 -21.66 62.58
C PHE A 173 7.42 -20.72 63.33
N PHE A 174 8.12 -19.83 62.64
CA PHE A 174 9.05 -18.89 63.26
C PHE A 174 8.43 -17.55 63.65
N THR A 175 7.17 -17.29 63.28
CA THR A 175 6.49 -16.01 63.57
C THR A 175 5.29 -16.14 64.48
N VAL A 176 4.54 -17.25 64.44
CA VAL A 176 3.30 -17.44 65.19
C VAL A 176 3.56 -17.92 66.64
N PRO A 177 4.27 -19.04 66.91
CA PRO A 177 4.53 -19.52 68.27
C PRO A 177 5.22 -18.50 69.20
N PRO A 178 6.26 -17.74 68.75
CA PRO A 178 6.90 -16.74 69.60
C PRO A 178 5.96 -15.64 70.10
N VAL A 179 4.88 -15.32 69.36
CA VAL A 179 3.89 -14.33 69.79
C VAL A 179 3.01 -14.87 70.91
N PHE A 180 2.64 -16.16 70.87
CA PHE A 180 1.94 -16.80 71.99
C PHE A 180 2.82 -16.88 73.25
N VAL A 181 4.11 -17.21 73.09
CA VAL A 181 5.09 -17.18 74.18
C VAL A 181 5.28 -15.76 74.72
N SER A 182 5.22 -14.74 73.85
CA SER A 182 5.34 -13.33 74.24
C SER A 182 4.22 -12.89 75.18
N VAL A 183 2.99 -13.33 74.90
CA VAL A 183 1.83 -13.11 75.79
C VAL A 183 1.97 -13.91 77.09
N TYR A 184 2.40 -15.17 77.00
CA TYR A 184 2.56 -16.03 78.19
C TYR A 184 3.63 -15.53 79.17
N LEU A 185 4.76 -15.04 78.64
CA LEU A 185 5.90 -14.56 79.44
C LEU A 185 5.85 -13.05 79.75
N ASN A 186 4.83 -12.32 79.29
CA ASN A 186 4.76 -10.85 79.36
C ASN A 186 6.07 -10.16 78.91
N ARG A 187 6.65 -10.66 77.81
CA ARG A 187 7.91 -10.15 77.24
C ARG A 187 7.83 -10.17 75.72
N SER A 188 8.18 -9.06 75.08
CA SER A 188 8.31 -8.97 73.62
C SER A 188 9.74 -9.23 73.18
N TYR A 189 9.89 -10.11 72.19
CA TYR A 189 11.15 -10.39 71.51
C TYR A 189 10.98 -10.10 70.01
N LEU A 190 11.87 -9.27 69.46
CA LEU A 190 11.86 -8.90 68.04
C LEU A 190 12.20 -10.12 67.16
N GLY A 191 13.23 -10.89 67.54
CA GLY A 191 13.56 -12.21 66.98
C GLY A 191 13.47 -12.34 65.45
N LEU A 192 12.87 -13.44 65.00
CA LEU A 192 12.71 -13.78 63.59
C LEU A 192 11.44 -13.17 62.96
N ARG A 193 10.86 -12.12 63.56
CA ARG A 193 9.66 -11.46 63.02
C ARG A 193 9.88 -10.84 61.64
N PHE A 194 11.12 -10.54 61.26
CA PHE A 194 11.46 -10.07 59.91
C PHE A 194 11.11 -11.08 58.80
N LEU A 195 11.00 -12.38 59.11
CA LEU A 195 10.56 -13.41 58.17
C LEU A 195 9.13 -13.15 57.65
N ARG A 196 8.35 -12.28 58.30
CA ARG A 196 7.06 -11.80 57.78
C ARG A 196 7.20 -11.13 56.41
N ALA A 197 8.36 -10.56 56.08
CA ALA A 197 8.63 -9.98 54.76
C ALA A 197 8.65 -11.04 53.63
N LEU A 198 8.93 -12.31 53.94
CA LEU A 198 8.86 -13.42 52.97
C LEU A 198 7.45 -13.66 52.43
N ARG A 199 6.41 -13.24 53.16
CA ARG A 199 5.02 -13.34 52.69
C ARG A 199 4.71 -12.43 51.51
N LEU A 200 5.57 -11.42 51.24
CA LEU A 200 5.42 -10.58 50.06
C LEU A 200 5.57 -11.37 48.76
N ILE A 201 6.26 -12.51 48.73
CA ILE A 201 6.44 -13.38 47.55
C ILE A 201 5.09 -13.78 46.94
N GLN A 202 4.10 -14.07 47.80
CA GLN A 202 2.75 -14.46 47.38
C GLN A 202 1.94 -13.31 46.77
N PHE A 203 2.41 -12.05 46.84
CA PHE A 203 1.69 -10.90 46.32
C PHE A 203 1.32 -11.05 44.84
N SER A 204 2.25 -11.60 44.04
CA SER A 204 2.01 -11.83 42.62
C SER A 204 0.93 -12.87 42.36
N GLU A 205 0.86 -13.95 43.15
CA GLU A 205 -0.16 -15.00 43.07
C GLU A 205 -1.53 -14.47 43.50
N ILE A 206 -1.55 -13.68 44.57
CA ILE A 206 -2.79 -13.11 45.13
C ILE A 206 -3.44 -12.13 44.15
N LEU A 207 -2.66 -11.28 43.49
CA LEU A 207 -3.17 -10.38 42.46
C LEU A 207 -3.65 -11.12 41.20
N GLN A 208 -3.12 -12.30 40.90
CA GLN A 208 -3.64 -13.18 39.84
C GLN A 208 -5.00 -13.76 40.24
N PHE A 209 -5.16 -14.22 41.48
CA PHE A 209 -6.46 -14.69 41.97
C PHE A 209 -7.55 -13.62 41.95
N LEU A 210 -7.17 -12.36 42.14
CA LEU A 210 -8.07 -11.21 42.03
C LEU A 210 -8.31 -10.74 40.59
N ASN A 211 -7.72 -11.40 39.61
CA ASN A 211 -7.81 -11.07 38.19
C ASN A 211 -7.37 -9.62 37.87
N VAL A 212 -6.48 -9.07 38.70
CA VAL A 212 -5.87 -7.74 38.51
C VAL A 212 -4.72 -7.85 37.51
N LEU A 213 -3.88 -8.88 37.65
CA LEU A 213 -2.80 -9.16 36.72
C LEU A 213 -3.28 -10.15 35.65
N LYS A 214 -3.40 -9.67 34.41
CA LYS A 214 -3.89 -10.47 33.27
C LYS A 214 -2.82 -10.85 32.27
N THR A 215 -1.75 -10.07 32.16
CA THR A 215 -0.71 -10.27 31.15
C THR A 215 0.50 -10.96 31.73
N SER A 216 1.16 -11.82 30.95
CA SER A 216 2.40 -12.49 31.35
C SER A 216 3.47 -11.48 31.79
N ASN A 217 3.63 -10.37 31.06
CA ASN A 217 4.57 -9.31 31.42
C ASN A 217 4.25 -8.67 32.77
N SER A 218 2.97 -8.35 33.04
CA SER A 218 2.57 -7.79 34.34
C SER A 218 2.73 -8.77 35.49
N ILE A 219 2.47 -10.06 35.26
CA ILE A 219 2.67 -11.12 36.26
C ILE A 219 4.16 -11.23 36.60
N LYS A 220 5.00 -11.39 35.56
CA LYS A 220 6.45 -11.50 35.69
C LYS A 220 7.07 -10.28 36.39
N LEU A 221 6.64 -9.07 36.02
CA LEU A 221 7.10 -7.82 36.65
C LEU A 221 6.79 -7.79 38.15
N VAL A 222 5.55 -8.09 38.54
CA VAL A 222 5.16 -8.08 39.95
C VAL A 222 5.85 -9.20 40.73
N THR A 223 6.03 -10.39 40.14
CA THR A 223 6.80 -11.48 40.75
C THR A 223 8.25 -11.07 41.01
N LEU A 224 8.95 -10.50 40.02
CA LEU A 224 10.33 -10.04 40.18
C LEU A 224 10.46 -8.96 41.25
N LEU A 225 9.57 -7.95 41.24
CA LEU A 225 9.55 -6.90 42.26
C LEU A 225 9.29 -7.47 43.66
N SER A 226 8.29 -8.34 43.77
CA SER A 226 7.90 -8.99 45.01
C SER A 226 9.06 -9.82 45.61
N THR A 227 9.72 -10.66 44.80
CA THR A 227 10.90 -11.43 45.22
C THR A 227 12.06 -10.51 45.63
N PHE A 228 12.35 -9.47 44.84
CA PHE A 228 13.42 -8.51 45.13
C PHE A 228 13.22 -7.81 46.47
N PHE A 229 12.04 -7.19 46.69
CA PHE A 229 11.75 -6.49 47.94
C PHE A 229 11.67 -7.45 49.13
N SER A 230 11.10 -8.64 48.93
CA SER A 230 11.00 -9.64 49.98
C SER A 230 12.37 -10.11 50.48
N THR A 231 13.28 -10.46 49.57
CA THR A 231 14.64 -10.89 49.91
C THR A 231 15.44 -9.73 50.53
N TRP A 232 15.32 -8.50 49.99
CA TRP A 232 16.01 -7.33 50.52
C TRP A 232 15.59 -6.99 51.96
N LEU A 233 14.28 -6.93 52.24
CA LEU A 233 13.73 -6.67 53.57
C LEU A 233 14.09 -7.77 54.57
N THR A 234 14.08 -9.03 54.14
CA THR A 234 14.45 -10.18 54.98
C THR A 234 15.94 -10.16 55.33
N ALA A 235 16.82 -9.89 54.36
CA ALA A 235 18.26 -9.79 54.58
C ALA A 235 18.60 -8.63 55.53
N ALA A 236 17.95 -7.48 55.35
CA ALA A 236 18.08 -6.34 56.26
C ALA A 236 17.62 -6.68 57.69
N GLY A 237 16.55 -7.44 57.84
CA GLY A 237 16.07 -7.91 59.14
C GLY A 237 17.00 -8.91 59.82
N PHE A 238 17.63 -9.78 59.04
CA PHE A 238 18.62 -10.72 59.56
C PHE A 238 19.86 -10.00 60.09
N ILE A 239 20.46 -9.10 59.30
CA ILE A 239 21.64 -8.34 59.76
C ILE A 239 21.29 -7.41 60.94
N HIS A 240 20.08 -6.82 60.95
CA HIS A 240 19.58 -6.03 62.07
C HIS A 240 19.47 -6.86 63.36
N LEU A 241 19.00 -8.10 63.27
CA LEU A 241 18.95 -8.99 64.45
C LEU A 241 20.36 -9.33 64.94
N VAL A 242 21.25 -9.72 64.04
CA VAL A 242 22.60 -10.21 64.37
C VAL A 242 23.47 -9.12 64.99
N GLU A 243 23.52 -7.94 64.36
CA GLU A 243 24.39 -6.85 64.83
C GLU A 243 23.90 -6.24 66.14
N ASN A 244 22.59 -6.09 66.32
CA ASN A 244 22.03 -5.59 67.58
C ASN A 244 22.14 -6.62 68.72
N SER A 245 22.07 -7.93 68.40
CA SER A 245 22.13 -8.98 69.42
C SER A 245 23.54 -9.17 69.95
N GLY A 246 24.54 -9.16 69.06
CA GLY A 246 25.92 -9.56 69.32
C GLY A 246 26.14 -11.07 69.11
N ASP A 247 27.40 -11.49 69.13
CA ASP A 247 27.79 -12.90 68.96
C ASP A 247 27.61 -13.70 70.28
N PRO A 248 26.93 -14.86 70.26
CA PRO A 248 26.69 -15.65 71.47
C PRO A 248 27.95 -16.16 72.18
N TRP A 249 29.04 -16.42 71.44
CA TRP A 249 30.32 -16.91 71.98
C TRP A 249 31.17 -15.83 72.65
N LEU A 250 30.76 -14.55 72.56
CA LEU A 250 31.38 -13.41 73.25
C LEU A 250 30.44 -12.84 74.32
N ASP A 251 29.54 -13.67 74.87
CA ASP A 251 28.50 -13.27 75.83
C ASP A 251 27.70 -12.04 75.38
N PHE A 252 27.48 -11.90 74.05
CA PHE A 252 26.76 -10.78 73.42
C PHE A 252 27.34 -9.38 73.71
N GLN A 253 28.64 -9.28 74.04
CA GLN A 253 29.27 -8.00 74.35
C GLN A 253 29.56 -7.14 73.13
N ASN A 254 29.82 -7.75 71.97
CA ASN A 254 30.15 -7.07 70.70
C ASN A 254 28.90 -6.60 69.92
N LYS A 255 27.91 -6.04 70.63
CA LYS A 255 26.71 -5.48 69.99
C LYS A 255 27.05 -4.16 69.29
N HIS A 256 26.58 -4.00 68.05
CA HIS A 256 26.68 -2.76 67.30
C HIS A 256 25.25 -2.24 67.02
N PRO A 257 24.80 -1.21 67.75
CA PRO A 257 23.43 -0.73 67.64
C PRO A 257 23.21 -0.08 66.27
N MET A 258 22.46 -0.75 65.39
CA MET A 258 22.05 -0.24 64.09
C MET A 258 20.54 -0.28 63.97
N SER A 259 19.96 0.78 63.43
CA SER A 259 18.55 0.80 63.08
C SER A 259 18.26 -0.13 61.89
N TYR A 260 17.01 -0.58 61.79
CA TYR A 260 16.57 -1.39 60.64
C TYR A 260 16.78 -0.66 59.31
N TRP A 261 16.61 0.66 59.30
CA TRP A 261 16.77 1.48 58.10
C TRP A 261 18.24 1.61 57.66
N GLU A 262 19.19 1.70 58.59
CA GLU A 262 20.62 1.65 58.29
C GLU A 262 21.04 0.29 57.72
N CYS A 263 20.46 -0.79 58.26
CA CYS A 263 20.67 -2.15 57.74
C CYS A 263 20.11 -2.31 56.32
N LEU A 264 18.95 -1.72 56.05
CA LEU A 264 18.32 -1.72 54.73
C LEU A 264 19.16 -0.96 53.69
N TYR A 265 19.69 0.21 54.07
CA TYR A 265 20.67 0.95 53.28
C TYR A 265 21.94 0.12 53.01
N LEU A 266 22.52 -0.49 54.06
CA LEU A 266 23.69 -1.35 53.94
C LEU A 266 23.48 -2.49 52.93
N MET A 267 22.34 -3.18 53.00
CA MET A 267 22.02 -4.26 52.07
C MET A 267 21.90 -3.75 50.62
N MET A 268 21.26 -2.59 50.39
CA MET A 268 21.10 -2.03 49.04
C MET A 268 22.44 -1.59 48.44
N VAL A 269 23.28 -0.90 49.21
CA VAL A 269 24.62 -0.46 48.80
C VAL A 269 25.54 -1.65 48.50
N THR A 270 25.42 -2.72 49.30
CA THR A 270 26.20 -3.95 49.09
C THR A 270 25.71 -4.72 47.86
N MET A 271 24.40 -4.89 47.72
CA MET A 271 23.79 -5.64 46.61
C MET A 271 24.02 -4.96 45.25
N SER A 272 24.07 -3.63 45.23
CA SER A 272 24.40 -2.82 44.04
C SER A 272 25.91 -2.68 43.79
N THR A 273 26.77 -3.31 44.60
CA THR A 273 28.25 -3.27 44.51
C THR A 273 28.89 -1.89 44.68
N VAL A 274 28.17 -0.93 45.27
CA VAL A 274 28.72 0.42 45.50
C VAL A 274 29.70 0.44 46.68
N GLY A 275 29.32 -0.13 47.82
CA GLY A 275 30.22 -0.39 48.95
C GLY A 275 30.93 0.83 49.55
N TYR A 276 30.20 1.88 49.95
CA TYR A 276 30.79 3.11 50.52
C TYR A 276 31.70 2.89 51.75
N GLY A 277 31.38 1.89 52.58
CA GLY A 277 32.13 1.59 53.81
C GLY A 277 31.84 2.52 54.99
N ASP A 278 30.81 3.35 54.87
CA ASP A 278 30.26 4.22 55.92
C ASP A 278 29.55 3.42 57.03
N ILE A 279 28.82 2.38 56.64
CA ILE A 279 28.19 1.40 57.52
C ILE A 279 28.68 0.01 57.12
N PHE A 280 29.04 -0.84 58.10
CA PHE A 280 29.51 -2.20 57.83
C PHE A 280 29.24 -3.14 59.01
N ALA A 281 29.17 -4.44 58.73
CA ALA A 281 28.97 -5.48 59.74
C ALA A 281 30.23 -5.67 60.61
N THR A 282 30.07 -5.52 61.93
CA THR A 282 31.19 -5.64 62.88
C THR A 282 31.23 -7.03 63.53
N THR A 283 30.07 -7.68 63.70
CA THR A 283 29.96 -9.00 64.32
C THR A 283 30.50 -10.10 63.40
N SER A 284 30.99 -11.19 63.99
CA SER A 284 31.54 -12.29 63.18
C SER A 284 30.43 -13.03 62.44
N LEU A 285 29.25 -13.19 63.06
CA LEU A 285 28.07 -13.74 62.39
C LEU A 285 27.55 -12.82 61.27
N GLY A 286 27.56 -11.50 61.49
CA GLY A 286 27.16 -10.51 60.49
C GLY A 286 28.09 -10.53 59.27
N ARG A 287 29.41 -10.58 59.48
CA ARG A 287 30.38 -10.70 58.39
C ARG A 287 30.23 -11.99 57.60
N ALA A 288 30.01 -13.12 58.27
CA ALA A 288 29.76 -14.40 57.60
C ALA A 288 28.50 -14.33 56.72
N PHE A 289 27.42 -13.73 57.23
CA PHE A 289 26.21 -13.49 56.45
C PHE A 289 26.46 -12.57 55.26
N MET A 290 27.21 -11.48 55.43
CA MET A 290 27.54 -10.55 54.35
C MET A 290 28.27 -11.26 53.20
N VAL A 291 29.18 -12.19 53.47
CA VAL A 291 29.86 -12.97 52.42
C VAL A 291 28.86 -13.80 51.61
N VAL A 292 27.94 -14.52 52.28
CA VAL A 292 26.91 -15.32 51.61
C VAL A 292 25.93 -14.41 50.84
N PHE A 293 25.53 -13.30 51.44
CA PHE A 293 24.62 -12.34 50.85
C PHE A 293 25.24 -11.63 49.65
N ILE A 294 26.53 -11.32 49.64
CA ILE A 294 27.19 -10.74 48.46
C ILE A 294 27.10 -11.70 47.26
N LEU A 295 27.36 -13.00 47.46
CA LEU A 295 27.27 -14.00 46.39
C LEU A 295 25.84 -14.13 45.83
N GLY A 296 24.83 -14.24 46.70
CA GLY A 296 23.43 -14.37 46.28
C GLY A 296 22.80 -13.06 45.80
N GLY A 297 23.09 -11.96 46.49
CA GLY A 297 22.59 -10.62 46.22
C GLY A 297 23.12 -10.07 44.90
N LEU A 298 24.40 -10.28 44.58
CA LEU A 298 24.96 -9.88 43.28
C LEU A 298 24.28 -10.63 42.12
N ALA A 299 24.09 -11.95 42.26
CA ALA A 299 23.40 -12.75 41.25
C ALA A 299 21.96 -12.26 41.05
N MET A 300 21.22 -12.01 42.14
CA MET A 300 19.85 -11.49 42.08
C MET A 300 19.79 -10.07 41.51
N PHE A 301 20.73 -9.19 41.83
CA PHE A 301 20.78 -7.82 41.30
C PHE A 301 21.03 -7.84 39.78
N ALA A 302 22.02 -8.61 39.35
CA ALA A 302 22.42 -8.74 37.96
C ALA A 302 21.34 -9.37 37.08
N SER A 303 20.49 -10.26 37.61
CA SER A 303 19.37 -10.85 36.87
C SER A 303 18.10 -10.02 36.94
N CYS A 304 17.68 -9.60 38.13
CA CYS A 304 16.35 -9.00 38.32
C CYS A 304 16.26 -7.57 37.80
N VAL A 305 17.29 -6.74 38.00
CA VAL A 305 17.22 -5.31 37.65
C VAL A 305 17.12 -5.08 36.14
N PRO A 306 17.97 -5.70 35.27
CA PRO A 306 17.84 -5.54 33.83
C PRO A 306 16.48 -6.01 33.30
N GLU A 307 15.98 -7.13 33.82
CA GLU A 307 14.70 -7.69 33.41
C GLU A 307 13.50 -6.82 33.82
N ILE A 308 13.54 -6.20 35.01
CA ILE A 308 12.56 -5.19 35.43
C ILE A 308 12.59 -3.98 34.48
N ILE A 309 13.79 -3.49 34.13
CA ILE A 309 13.95 -2.34 33.22
C ILE A 309 13.40 -2.67 31.83
N GLU A 310 13.68 -3.85 31.30
CA GLU A 310 13.17 -4.30 29.99
C GLU A 310 11.64 -4.39 29.99
N LEU A 311 11.04 -4.99 31.03
CA LEU A 311 9.59 -5.11 31.15
C LEU A 311 8.90 -3.74 31.27
N ILE A 312 9.48 -2.79 32.01
CA ILE A 312 8.96 -1.41 32.10
C ILE A 312 9.18 -0.64 30.79
N GLY A 313 10.32 -0.87 30.12
CA GLY A 313 10.73 -0.22 28.88
C GLY A 313 9.98 -0.70 27.63
N SER A 314 9.35 -1.89 27.68
CA SER A 314 8.59 -2.50 26.57
C SER A 314 7.30 -1.76 26.16
N ARG A 315 7.08 -0.52 26.61
CA ARG A 315 5.95 0.30 26.16
C ARG A 315 6.11 0.57 24.66
N LYS A 316 5.13 0.11 23.86
CA LYS A 316 5.06 0.41 22.44
C LYS A 316 4.95 1.93 22.23
N LYS A 317 6.04 2.53 21.78
CA LYS A 317 6.16 3.98 21.51
C LYS A 317 5.12 4.48 20.52
N TYR A 318 4.82 3.67 19.51
CA TYR A 318 3.88 3.99 18.43
C TYR A 318 2.51 3.31 18.64
N GLY A 319 2.11 3.12 19.89
CA GLY A 319 0.75 2.70 20.25
C GLY A 319 -0.22 3.88 20.32
N GLY A 320 -1.30 3.74 21.11
CA GLY A 320 -2.32 4.79 21.27
C GLY A 320 -3.29 4.86 20.10
N SER A 321 -4.19 5.85 20.11
CA SER A 321 -5.23 6.05 19.07
C SER A 321 -5.17 7.46 18.51
N TYR A 322 -5.47 7.60 17.22
CA TYR A 322 -5.56 8.90 16.57
C TYR A 322 -6.73 9.71 17.12
N SER A 323 -6.48 10.96 17.49
CA SER A 323 -7.52 11.89 17.93
C SER A 323 -7.88 12.86 16.80
N ALA A 324 -8.90 12.49 16.01
CA ALA A 324 -9.43 13.36 14.96
C ALA A 324 -9.68 14.80 15.45
N ILE A 325 -9.05 15.77 14.77
CA ILE A 325 -9.21 17.19 15.03
C ILE A 325 -10.37 17.71 14.19
N SER A 326 -11.35 18.35 14.83
CA SER A 326 -12.53 18.87 14.13
C SER A 326 -12.12 19.89 13.05
N GLY A 327 -12.51 19.63 11.79
CA GLY A 327 -12.23 20.48 10.64
C GLY A 327 -10.96 20.14 9.85
N ARG A 328 -10.17 19.16 10.31
CA ARG A 328 -9.08 18.55 9.53
C ARG A 328 -9.50 17.19 9.01
N LYS A 329 -9.15 16.92 7.76
CA LYS A 329 -9.27 15.59 7.19
C LYS A 329 -7.97 14.83 7.43
N HIS A 330 -8.04 13.51 7.54
CA HIS A 330 -6.85 12.67 7.59
C HIS A 330 -6.93 11.56 6.55
N VAL A 331 -5.76 11.08 6.16
CA VAL A 331 -5.58 9.99 5.21
C VAL A 331 -4.77 8.90 5.87
N VAL A 332 -5.19 7.65 5.71
CA VAL A 332 -4.49 6.48 6.27
C VAL A 332 -3.62 5.85 5.18
N VAL A 333 -2.31 5.84 5.37
CA VAL A 333 -1.34 5.19 4.48
C VAL A 333 -0.90 3.87 5.11
N CYS A 334 -1.01 2.78 4.34
CA CYS A 334 -0.60 1.45 4.78
C CYS A 334 0.08 0.67 3.63
N GLY A 335 0.49 -0.56 3.92
CA GLY A 335 1.18 -1.42 2.96
C GLY A 335 2.69 -1.48 3.22
N HIS A 336 3.49 -1.32 2.17
CA HIS A 336 4.95 -1.33 2.24
C HIS A 336 5.52 0.04 2.65
N ILE A 337 5.71 0.23 3.95
CA ILE A 337 6.17 1.50 4.54
C ILE A 337 7.66 1.38 4.88
N THR A 338 8.50 2.05 4.10
CA THR A 338 9.95 2.16 4.30
C THR A 338 10.39 3.62 4.19
N TYR A 339 11.66 3.91 4.48
CA TYR A 339 12.18 5.28 4.32
C TYR A 339 12.02 5.80 2.89
N GLU A 340 12.36 4.98 1.88
CA GLU A 340 12.31 5.36 0.47
C GLU A 340 10.87 5.63 0.00
N SER A 341 9.95 4.69 0.27
CA SER A 341 8.55 4.84 -0.17
C SER A 341 7.86 6.04 0.51
N VAL A 342 8.13 6.26 1.80
CA VAL A 342 7.58 7.40 2.55
C VAL A 342 8.22 8.71 2.12
N SER A 343 9.53 8.74 1.87
CA SER A 343 10.23 9.95 1.43
C SER A 343 9.69 10.45 0.10
N ASN A 344 9.57 9.58 -0.90
CA ASN A 344 9.02 9.93 -2.21
C ASN A 344 7.57 10.38 -2.09
N PHE A 345 6.75 9.64 -1.33
CA PHE A 345 5.35 10.01 -1.10
C PHE A 345 5.20 11.38 -0.42
N LEU A 346 5.96 11.66 0.66
CA LEU A 346 5.86 12.92 1.39
C LEU A 346 6.38 14.12 0.60
N LYS A 347 7.43 13.94 -0.22
CA LYS A 347 7.97 14.98 -1.11
C LYS A 347 6.86 15.51 -2.04
N ASP A 348 6.09 14.62 -2.65
CA ASP A 348 5.01 14.99 -3.57
C ASP A 348 3.72 15.39 -2.84
N PHE A 349 3.36 14.71 -1.75
CA PHE A 349 2.10 14.94 -1.05
C PHE A 349 2.08 16.27 -0.30
N LEU A 350 3.19 16.64 0.35
CA LEU A 350 3.35 17.85 1.16
C LEU A 350 4.11 18.96 0.41
N HIS A 351 4.13 18.91 -0.92
CA HIS A 351 4.82 19.90 -1.74
C HIS A 351 4.23 21.31 -1.58
N LYS A 352 5.09 22.34 -1.62
CA LYS A 352 4.71 23.75 -1.39
C LYS A 352 3.81 24.33 -2.49
N ASP A 353 3.87 23.76 -3.69
CA ASP A 353 3.09 24.24 -4.83
C ASP A 353 1.63 23.76 -4.79
N ARG A 354 1.28 22.86 -3.85
CA ARG A 354 -0.12 22.56 -3.53
C ARG A 354 -0.75 23.71 -2.74
N ASP A 355 -1.94 24.14 -3.16
CA ASP A 355 -2.78 25.06 -2.37
C ASP A 355 -3.00 24.45 -0.97
N ASP A 356 -2.78 25.23 0.11
CA ASP A 356 -2.76 24.81 1.53
C ASP A 356 -3.67 23.61 1.85
N VAL A 357 -3.10 22.41 1.79
CA VAL A 357 -3.83 21.17 2.05
C VAL A 357 -3.81 20.92 3.56
N ASN A 358 -4.94 21.18 4.20
CA ASN A 358 -5.13 20.89 5.62
C ASN A 358 -5.50 19.39 5.83
N VAL A 359 -4.62 18.49 5.40
CA VAL A 359 -4.77 17.03 5.50
C VAL A 359 -3.62 16.44 6.32
N GLU A 360 -3.96 15.64 7.33
CA GLU A 360 -3.00 14.90 8.14
C GLU A 360 -2.77 13.48 7.58
N ILE A 361 -1.54 12.99 7.67
CA ILE A 361 -1.13 11.69 7.12
C ILE A 361 -0.85 10.74 8.28
N ILE A 362 -1.58 9.62 8.30
CA ILE A 362 -1.45 8.59 9.33
C ILE A 362 -0.85 7.34 8.71
N PHE A 363 0.35 6.97 9.11
CA PHE A 363 0.97 5.71 8.70
C PHE A 363 0.57 4.57 9.65
N LEU A 364 0.08 3.46 9.10
CA LEU A 364 -0.25 2.24 9.84
C LEU A 364 0.57 1.06 9.29
N HIS A 365 1.51 0.57 10.10
CA HIS A 365 2.41 -0.52 9.71
C HIS A 365 2.69 -1.47 10.89
N PRO A 366 2.80 -2.80 10.68
CA PRO A 366 3.03 -3.75 11.76
C PRO A 366 4.43 -3.69 12.38
N LEU A 367 5.43 -3.20 11.64
CA LEU A 367 6.81 -3.07 12.13
C LEU A 367 7.09 -1.64 12.61
N PRO A 368 7.90 -1.45 13.67
CA PRO A 368 8.32 -0.12 14.08
C PRO A 368 9.22 0.54 13.02
N PRO A 369 9.19 1.88 12.89
CA PRO A 369 10.01 2.59 11.91
C PRO A 369 11.49 2.47 12.28
N ASN A 370 12.36 2.36 11.26
CA ASN A 370 13.80 2.44 11.46
C ASN A 370 14.22 3.88 11.84
N LEU A 371 15.47 4.08 12.27
CA LEU A 371 15.96 5.39 12.74
C LEU A 371 15.86 6.49 11.66
N GLN A 372 16.08 6.13 10.40
CA GLN A 372 15.97 7.07 9.25
C GLN A 372 14.53 7.52 9.03
N LEU A 373 13.57 6.58 9.04
CA LEU A 373 12.14 6.88 8.94
C LEU A 373 11.67 7.66 10.17
N GLU A 374 12.13 7.33 11.38
CA GLU A 374 11.82 8.12 12.58
C GLU A 374 12.31 9.57 12.46
N ALA A 375 13.50 9.80 11.91
CA ALA A 375 14.01 11.15 11.66
C ALA A 375 13.14 11.91 10.64
N LEU A 376 12.68 11.23 9.58
CA LEU A 376 11.77 11.80 8.59
C LEU A 376 10.40 12.15 9.20
N LEU A 377 9.82 11.26 10.01
CA LEU A 377 8.56 11.50 10.70
C LEU A 377 8.65 12.70 11.65
N LYS A 378 9.75 12.84 12.40
CA LYS A 378 9.99 13.99 13.29
C LYS A 378 10.13 15.31 12.54
N ARG A 379 10.66 15.30 11.32
CA ARG A 379 10.75 16.50 10.46
C ARG A 379 9.36 17.04 10.09
N HIS A 380 8.36 16.16 9.98
CA HIS A 380 6.98 16.48 9.62
C HIS A 380 5.98 16.26 10.77
N PHE A 381 6.41 16.49 12.02
CA PHE A 381 5.67 16.14 13.24
C PHE A 381 4.25 16.71 13.34
N THR A 382 3.96 17.86 12.72
CA THR A 382 2.63 18.48 12.78
C THR A 382 1.63 17.94 11.75
N GLN A 383 2.11 17.19 10.75
CA GLN A 383 1.33 16.73 9.61
C GLN A 383 1.30 15.20 9.53
N VAL A 384 2.25 14.52 10.17
CA VAL A 384 2.46 13.08 10.02
C VAL A 384 2.49 12.39 11.38
N GLU A 385 1.69 11.35 11.52
CA GLU A 385 1.69 10.44 12.68
C GLU A 385 1.90 8.98 12.24
N PHE A 386 2.47 8.17 13.12
CA PHE A 386 2.76 6.76 12.85
C PHE A 386 2.19 5.87 13.97
N PHE A 387 1.47 4.81 13.59
CA PHE A 387 0.92 3.81 14.49
C PHE A 387 1.40 2.40 14.13
N GLU A 388 1.85 1.65 15.14
CA GLU A 388 2.26 0.26 15.01
C GLU A 388 1.04 -0.67 15.08
N GLY A 389 0.64 -1.25 13.95
CA GLY A 389 -0.52 -2.14 13.83
C GLY A 389 -0.77 -2.61 12.41
N SER A 390 -1.75 -3.51 12.23
CA SER A 390 -2.07 -4.09 10.92
C SER A 390 -3.48 -3.72 10.48
N VAL A 391 -3.64 -3.33 9.21
CA VAL A 391 -4.96 -3.11 8.60
C VAL A 391 -5.84 -4.36 8.53
N LEU A 392 -5.25 -5.54 8.71
CA LEU A 392 -5.99 -6.81 8.79
C LEU A 392 -6.73 -6.97 10.14
N ASN A 393 -6.40 -6.13 11.13
CA ASN A 393 -7.02 -6.14 12.45
C ASN A 393 -8.02 -4.98 12.57
N ALA A 394 -9.30 -5.31 12.79
CA ALA A 394 -10.36 -4.32 12.97
C ALA A 394 -10.12 -3.37 14.16
N GLY A 395 -9.43 -3.83 15.21
CA GLY A 395 -9.07 -2.98 16.35
C GLY A 395 -8.09 -1.87 15.97
N ASP A 396 -7.14 -2.14 15.08
CA ASP A 396 -6.16 -1.16 14.60
C ASP A 396 -6.81 -0.17 13.62
N LEU A 397 -7.77 -0.62 12.80
CA LEU A 397 -8.58 0.23 11.94
C LEU A 397 -9.43 1.24 12.72
N ALA A 398 -10.05 0.81 13.83
CA ALA A 398 -10.78 1.69 14.74
C ALA A 398 -9.84 2.73 15.39
N ARG A 399 -8.63 2.29 15.74
CA ARG A 399 -7.62 3.11 16.42
C ARG A 399 -7.07 4.25 15.56
N VAL A 400 -7.00 4.04 14.24
CA VAL A 400 -6.63 5.09 13.26
C VAL A 400 -7.85 5.85 12.72
N LYS A 401 -9.06 5.56 13.23
CA LYS A 401 -10.32 6.17 12.79
C LYS A 401 -10.52 6.13 11.28
N ILE A 402 -10.42 4.93 10.70
CA ILE A 402 -10.61 4.74 9.25
C ILE A 402 -12.03 5.13 8.78
N GLU A 403 -13.01 5.10 9.69
CA GLU A 403 -14.40 5.51 9.42
C GLU A 403 -14.54 7.00 9.09
N ASP A 404 -13.71 7.85 9.71
CA ASP A 404 -13.71 9.30 9.52
C ASP A 404 -12.65 9.75 8.49
N ALA A 405 -11.84 8.82 7.96
CA ALA A 405 -10.76 9.13 7.03
C ALA A 405 -11.31 9.51 5.64
N ASP A 406 -10.64 10.46 4.97
CA ASP A 406 -11.04 10.89 3.63
C ASP A 406 -10.71 9.82 2.57
N ALA A 407 -9.55 9.17 2.72
CA ALA A 407 -9.12 8.06 1.88
C ALA A 407 -8.12 7.15 2.62
N CYS A 408 -7.91 5.96 2.07
CA CYS A 408 -6.80 5.10 2.46
C CYS A 408 -5.95 4.69 1.25
N LEU A 409 -4.64 4.90 1.39
CA LEU A 409 -3.63 4.65 0.37
C LEU A 409 -2.87 3.36 0.72
N ILE A 410 -2.81 2.42 -0.21
CA ILE A 410 -2.06 1.15 -0.08
C ILE A 410 -0.85 1.19 -1.01
N ILE A 411 0.34 1.30 -0.44
CA ILE A 411 1.62 1.32 -1.15
C ILE A 411 2.14 -0.12 -1.29
N ALA A 412 2.61 -0.50 -2.48
CA ALA A 412 3.14 -1.83 -2.78
C ALA A 412 4.67 -1.85 -2.77
N ASN A 413 5.27 -2.99 -2.41
CA ASN A 413 6.70 -3.19 -2.61
C ASN A 413 7.02 -3.45 -4.10
N LYS A 414 7.58 -2.44 -4.77
CA LYS A 414 7.99 -2.51 -6.17
C LYS A 414 9.13 -3.50 -6.44
N TYR A 415 9.94 -3.73 -5.43
CA TYR A 415 11.16 -4.53 -5.50
C TYR A 415 10.96 -5.82 -4.69
N CYS A 416 9.87 -6.53 -4.95
CA CYS A 416 9.57 -7.81 -4.31
C CYS A 416 10.00 -9.00 -5.19
N ASN A 417 10.39 -10.10 -4.56
CA ASN A 417 10.75 -11.35 -5.26
C ASN A 417 9.59 -11.96 -6.04
N ASN A 418 8.38 -11.87 -5.48
CA ASN A 418 7.17 -12.42 -6.09
C ASN A 418 6.08 -11.34 -6.14
N PRO A 419 5.90 -10.67 -7.30
CA PRO A 419 4.88 -9.66 -7.52
C PRO A 419 3.45 -10.12 -7.22
N ASP A 420 3.11 -11.37 -7.53
CA ASP A 420 1.76 -11.91 -7.31
C ASP A 420 1.45 -12.09 -5.82
N ALA A 421 2.45 -12.46 -5.02
CA ALA A 421 2.28 -12.59 -3.57
C ALA A 421 2.08 -11.24 -2.88
N GLU A 422 2.80 -10.20 -3.33
CA GLU A 422 2.64 -8.83 -2.82
C GLU A 422 1.25 -8.27 -3.19
N ASP A 423 0.81 -8.48 -4.43
CA ASP A 423 -0.53 -8.09 -4.87
C ASP A 423 -1.62 -8.82 -4.09
N ALA A 424 -1.48 -10.13 -3.84
CA ALA A 424 -2.41 -10.89 -3.02
C ALA A 424 -2.51 -10.33 -1.59
N ALA A 425 -1.38 -9.96 -0.99
CA ALA A 425 -1.37 -9.30 0.32
C ALA A 425 -2.10 -7.95 0.28
N ASN A 426 -1.89 -7.13 -0.77
CA ASN A 426 -2.56 -5.85 -0.94
C ASN A 426 -4.08 -6.01 -1.16
N ILE A 427 -4.52 -6.99 -1.95
CA ILE A 427 -5.94 -7.33 -2.11
C ILE A 427 -6.57 -7.71 -0.76
N MET A 428 -5.87 -8.49 0.08
CA MET A 428 -6.37 -8.83 1.42
C MET A 428 -6.49 -7.60 2.34
N ARG A 429 -5.60 -6.62 2.20
CA ARG A 429 -5.70 -5.32 2.90
C ARG A 429 -6.96 -4.55 2.45
N VAL A 430 -7.24 -4.51 1.14
CA VAL A 430 -8.47 -3.92 0.59
C VAL A 430 -9.71 -4.60 1.15
N ILE A 431 -9.76 -5.94 1.13
CA ILE A 431 -10.89 -6.70 1.65
C ILE A 431 -11.13 -6.38 3.13
N SER A 432 -10.07 -6.35 3.95
CA SER A 432 -10.18 -6.01 5.38
C SER A 432 -10.79 -4.62 5.60
N ILE A 433 -10.30 -3.62 4.85
CA ILE A 433 -10.77 -2.24 5.00
C ILE A 433 -12.22 -2.10 4.50
N LYS A 434 -12.55 -2.61 3.31
CA LYS A 434 -13.92 -2.54 2.76
C LYS A 434 -14.94 -3.34 3.56
N ASN A 435 -14.50 -4.39 4.26
CA ASN A 435 -15.34 -5.14 5.19
C ASN A 435 -15.60 -4.36 6.49
N TYR A 436 -14.67 -3.53 6.94
CA TYR A 436 -14.84 -2.66 8.10
C TYR A 436 -15.65 -1.38 7.76
N CYS A 437 -15.28 -0.68 6.69
CA CYS A 437 -15.94 0.51 6.18
C CYS A 437 -16.05 0.43 4.65
N SER A 438 -17.27 0.27 4.12
CA SER A 438 -17.49 0.06 2.68
C SER A 438 -17.31 1.31 1.82
N HIS A 439 -17.52 2.48 2.41
CA HIS A 439 -17.63 3.79 1.74
C HIS A 439 -16.34 4.61 1.77
N VAL A 440 -15.30 4.14 2.46
CA VAL A 440 -13.98 4.77 2.42
C VAL A 440 -13.38 4.65 1.02
N ARG A 441 -12.85 5.75 0.49
CA ARG A 441 -12.13 5.77 -0.78
C ARG A 441 -10.80 5.04 -0.67
N LEU A 442 -10.55 4.05 -1.54
CA LEU A 442 -9.30 3.30 -1.56
C LEU A 442 -8.48 3.56 -2.83
N ILE A 443 -7.21 3.86 -2.65
CA ILE A 443 -6.25 3.97 -3.75
C ILE A 443 -5.14 2.95 -3.49
N ILE A 444 -4.97 2.01 -4.40
CA ILE A 444 -4.06 0.86 -4.25
C ILE A 444 -3.06 0.80 -5.40
N GLN A 445 -1.79 0.57 -5.07
CA GLN A 445 -0.79 0.14 -6.04
C GLN A 445 -0.84 -1.36 -6.24
N MET A 446 -0.75 -1.79 -7.50
CA MET A 446 -0.63 -3.19 -7.89
C MET A 446 0.55 -3.37 -8.83
N MET A 447 1.24 -4.49 -8.69
CA MET A 447 2.37 -4.85 -9.54
C MET A 447 1.89 -5.37 -10.89
N GLN A 448 0.99 -6.35 -10.89
CA GLN A 448 0.56 -7.06 -12.09
C GLN A 448 -0.86 -6.72 -12.51
N TYR A 449 -1.11 -6.75 -13.81
CA TYR A 449 -2.41 -6.37 -14.36
C TYR A 449 -3.48 -7.45 -14.12
N HIS A 450 -3.15 -8.75 -14.22
CA HIS A 450 -4.16 -9.81 -14.05
C HIS A 450 -4.74 -9.83 -12.63
N ASN A 451 -3.96 -9.46 -11.62
CA ASN A 451 -4.44 -9.39 -10.23
C ASN A 451 -5.49 -8.29 -10.01
N LYS A 452 -5.54 -7.27 -10.87
CA LYS A 452 -6.54 -6.19 -10.83
C LYS A 452 -7.97 -6.70 -10.93
N ALA A 453 -8.19 -7.80 -11.67
CA ALA A 453 -9.50 -8.41 -11.85
C ALA A 453 -10.13 -8.85 -10.50
N TYR A 454 -9.30 -9.24 -9.52
CA TYR A 454 -9.80 -9.66 -8.21
C TYR A 454 -10.46 -8.51 -7.43
N LEU A 455 -10.01 -7.26 -7.63
CA LEU A 455 -10.60 -6.10 -6.98
C LEU A 455 -11.99 -5.78 -7.53
N LEU A 456 -12.19 -5.96 -8.85
CA LEU A 456 -13.49 -5.77 -9.51
C LEU A 456 -14.56 -6.78 -9.02
N ASN A 457 -14.13 -7.91 -8.46
CA ASN A 457 -15.02 -8.93 -7.89
C ASN A 457 -15.46 -8.60 -6.45
N ILE A 458 -14.89 -7.58 -5.82
CA ILE A 458 -15.28 -7.14 -4.47
C ILE A 458 -16.56 -6.30 -4.56
N PRO A 459 -17.66 -6.67 -3.87
CA PRO A 459 -18.95 -5.99 -4.05
C PRO A 459 -18.97 -4.53 -3.59
N SER A 460 -18.15 -4.20 -2.60
CA SER A 460 -18.00 -2.84 -2.06
C SER A 460 -16.99 -1.98 -2.83
N TRP A 461 -16.35 -2.53 -3.89
CA TRP A 461 -15.39 -1.79 -4.70
C TRP A 461 -16.14 -0.95 -5.74
N ASN A 462 -15.96 0.36 -5.70
CA ASN A 462 -16.71 1.29 -6.55
C ASN A 462 -15.82 2.34 -7.20
N TRP A 463 -15.42 2.08 -8.45
CA TRP A 463 -14.63 3.02 -9.25
C TRP A 463 -15.33 4.37 -9.48
N LYS A 464 -16.67 4.43 -9.40
CA LYS A 464 -17.43 5.69 -9.56
C LYS A 464 -17.32 6.61 -8.33
N GLU A 465 -17.03 6.04 -7.15
CA GLU A 465 -16.81 6.76 -5.90
C GLU A 465 -15.32 7.10 -5.67
N GLY A 466 -14.45 6.81 -6.65
CA GLY A 466 -13.03 7.13 -6.61
C GLY A 466 -12.13 6.02 -6.05
N ASP A 467 -12.62 4.78 -5.98
CA ASP A 467 -11.75 3.62 -5.72
C ASP A 467 -10.87 3.35 -6.95
N ASP A 468 -9.57 3.63 -6.82
CA ASP A 468 -8.62 3.65 -7.93
C ASP A 468 -7.52 2.59 -7.77
N VAL A 469 -7.18 1.92 -8.88
CA VAL A 469 -6.07 0.97 -8.94
C VAL A 469 -4.97 1.52 -9.84
N ILE A 470 -3.79 1.74 -9.25
CA ILE A 470 -2.58 2.11 -9.96
C ILE A 470 -1.79 0.83 -10.25
N CYS A 471 -2.02 0.25 -11.43
CA CYS A 471 -1.25 -0.91 -11.88
C CYS A 471 0.09 -0.45 -12.50
N LEU A 472 1.19 -0.77 -11.83
CA LEU A 472 2.53 -0.35 -12.23
C LEU A 472 2.96 -0.97 -13.56
N ALA A 473 2.71 -2.28 -13.79
CA ALA A 473 3.01 -2.91 -15.07
C ALA A 473 2.18 -2.32 -16.24
N GLU A 474 0.91 -1.99 -16.02
CA GLU A 474 0.03 -1.35 -17.01
C GLU A 474 0.60 0.00 -17.45
N LEU A 475 0.91 0.86 -16.47
CA LEU A 475 1.37 2.22 -16.72
C LEU A 475 2.80 2.24 -17.27
N LYS A 476 3.73 1.50 -16.65
CA LYS A 476 5.14 1.40 -17.09
C LYS A 476 5.24 1.00 -18.56
N LEU A 477 4.65 -0.14 -18.91
CA LEU A 477 4.71 -0.65 -20.28
C LEU A 477 3.90 0.22 -21.24
N GLY A 478 2.81 0.82 -20.77
CA GLY A 478 2.05 1.78 -21.55
C GLY A 478 2.85 3.03 -21.91
N PHE A 479 3.58 3.64 -20.96
CA PHE A 479 4.43 4.81 -21.22
C PHE A 479 5.53 4.48 -22.24
N ILE A 480 6.13 3.30 -22.12
CA ILE A 480 7.12 2.78 -23.07
C ILE A 480 6.48 2.55 -24.44
N ALA A 481 5.28 1.97 -24.50
CA ALA A 481 4.53 1.74 -25.75
C ALA A 481 4.24 3.06 -26.48
N GLN A 482 3.73 4.08 -25.79
CA GLN A 482 3.49 5.39 -26.39
C GLN A 482 4.79 6.06 -26.84
N SER A 483 5.90 5.83 -26.14
CA SER A 483 7.22 6.32 -26.56
C SER A 483 7.74 5.63 -27.82
N CYS A 484 7.31 4.40 -28.11
CA CYS A 484 7.58 3.74 -29.39
C CYS A 484 6.84 4.40 -30.57
N LEU A 485 5.74 5.13 -30.30
CA LEU A 485 5.02 5.93 -31.28
C LEU A 485 5.62 7.33 -31.40
N ALA A 486 5.94 7.94 -30.27
CA ALA A 486 6.50 9.29 -30.14
C ALA A 486 7.65 9.31 -29.10
N PRO A 487 8.91 9.17 -29.52
CA PRO A 487 10.07 9.16 -28.62
C PRO A 487 10.11 10.35 -27.65
N GLY A 488 10.31 10.11 -26.35
CA GLY A 488 10.26 11.16 -25.31
C GLY A 488 8.89 11.42 -24.70
N PHE A 489 7.82 10.78 -25.19
CA PHE A 489 6.49 10.93 -24.60
C PHE A 489 6.40 10.45 -23.14
N SER A 490 7.14 9.40 -22.76
CA SER A 490 7.24 8.94 -21.37
C SER A 490 7.67 10.06 -20.42
N THR A 491 8.73 10.80 -20.79
CA THR A 491 9.26 11.94 -20.02
C THR A 491 8.28 13.10 -19.95
N VAL A 492 7.62 13.43 -21.07
CA VAL A 492 6.55 14.45 -21.09
C VAL A 492 5.54 14.14 -20.00
N MET A 493 5.00 12.93 -20.02
CA MET A 493 3.95 12.55 -19.09
C MET A 493 4.47 12.43 -17.67
N ALA A 494 5.65 11.84 -17.45
CA ALA A 494 6.27 11.70 -16.14
C ALA A 494 6.44 13.05 -15.42
N ASN A 495 6.78 14.09 -16.17
CA ASN A 495 6.93 15.44 -15.63
C ASN A 495 5.57 16.09 -15.31
N LEU A 496 4.48 15.76 -16.02
CA LEU A 496 3.17 16.38 -15.82
C LEU A 496 2.42 15.96 -14.55
N PHE A 497 2.80 14.85 -13.92
CA PHE A 497 2.16 14.36 -12.68
C PHE A 497 3.09 14.35 -11.46
N ALA A 498 4.38 14.60 -11.64
CA ALA A 498 5.32 14.81 -10.54
C ALA A 498 5.28 16.28 -10.13
N MET A 499 5.17 16.56 -8.83
CA MET A 499 5.19 17.94 -8.36
C MET A 499 6.61 18.44 -8.24
N ARG A 500 6.93 19.51 -8.99
CA ARG A 500 8.30 20.01 -9.06
C ARG A 500 8.33 21.53 -9.03
N SER A 501 9.18 22.06 -8.15
CA SER A 501 9.42 23.49 -8.07
C SER A 501 10.18 24.01 -9.29
N THR A 502 9.81 25.19 -9.77
CA THR A 502 10.54 25.88 -10.84
C THR A 502 11.95 26.26 -10.37
N VAL A 503 12.98 25.72 -11.03
CA VAL A 503 14.38 26.11 -10.82
C VAL A 503 14.76 27.12 -11.90
N LEU A 504 15.20 28.31 -11.48
CA LEU A 504 15.67 29.36 -12.39
C LEU A 504 17.16 29.14 -12.68
N MET A 505 17.50 28.86 -13.94
CA MET A 505 18.87 28.83 -14.42
C MET A 505 19.16 30.09 -15.24
N GLU A 506 20.29 30.73 -14.98
CA GLU A 506 20.70 31.97 -15.68
C GLU A 506 21.38 31.68 -17.02
N GLU A 507 22.07 30.54 -17.15
CA GLU A 507 22.74 30.14 -18.39
C GLU A 507 21.75 29.62 -19.45
N ASP A 508 21.98 29.98 -20.72
CA ASP A 508 21.16 29.56 -21.85
C ASP A 508 21.56 28.15 -22.30
N SER A 509 21.21 27.16 -21.48
CA SER A 509 21.46 25.73 -21.72
C SER A 509 20.17 24.99 -22.10
N TRP A 510 20.32 23.78 -22.62
CA TRP A 510 19.17 22.90 -22.89
C TRP A 510 18.33 22.63 -21.62
N GLN A 511 18.97 22.60 -20.44
CA GLN A 511 18.33 22.40 -19.14
C GLN A 511 17.35 23.54 -18.81
N LYS A 512 17.67 24.79 -19.14
CA LYS A 512 16.76 25.93 -18.93
C LYS A 512 15.44 25.75 -19.70
N HIS A 513 15.53 25.32 -20.96
CA HIS A 513 14.36 25.05 -21.79
C HIS A 513 13.56 23.84 -21.28
N TYR A 514 14.25 22.78 -20.87
CA TYR A 514 13.65 21.59 -20.28
C TYR A 514 12.90 21.93 -18.96
N LEU A 515 13.58 22.59 -18.02
CA LEU A 515 13.04 23.00 -16.72
C LEU A 515 11.83 23.93 -16.83
N GLY A 516 11.79 24.78 -17.85
CA GLY A 516 10.62 25.60 -18.15
C GLY A 516 9.35 24.79 -18.43
N GLY A 517 9.50 23.58 -18.96
CA GLY A 517 8.40 22.63 -19.16
C GLY A 517 8.17 21.70 -17.96
N VAL A 518 9.20 21.39 -17.18
CA VAL A 518 9.11 20.51 -15.99
C VAL A 518 8.14 21.06 -14.94
N ALA A 519 8.02 22.38 -14.81
CA ALA A 519 7.09 23.03 -13.89
C ALA A 519 5.61 22.93 -14.33
N ALA A 520 5.32 22.39 -15.50
CA ALA A 520 3.94 22.25 -15.97
C ALA A 520 3.30 20.99 -15.40
N GLU A 521 2.08 21.11 -14.89
CA GLU A 521 1.32 20.04 -14.27
C GLU A 521 -0.08 19.92 -14.90
N MET A 522 -0.74 18.78 -14.66
CA MET A 522 -2.09 18.52 -15.12
C MET A 522 -3.15 18.93 -14.07
N TYR A 523 -4.10 19.76 -14.48
CA TYR A 523 -5.16 20.29 -13.65
C TYR A 523 -6.54 20.06 -14.26
N THR A 524 -7.57 20.06 -13.39
CA THR A 524 -8.98 19.99 -13.79
C THR A 524 -9.71 21.23 -13.29
N GLU A 525 -10.53 21.83 -14.15
CA GLU A 525 -11.32 23.01 -13.78
C GLU A 525 -12.56 23.13 -14.66
N TYR A 526 -13.63 23.71 -14.11
CA TYR A 526 -14.85 23.92 -14.88
C TYR A 526 -14.71 25.07 -15.88
N LEU A 527 -15.24 24.86 -17.09
CA LEU A 527 -15.27 25.91 -18.11
C LEU A 527 -16.33 26.97 -17.78
N SER A 528 -16.00 28.24 -18.02
CA SER A 528 -16.96 29.35 -17.94
C SER A 528 -18.16 29.16 -18.89
N SER A 529 -19.32 29.69 -18.49
CA SER A 529 -20.51 29.78 -19.35
C SER A 529 -20.28 30.58 -20.64
N ALA A 530 -19.22 31.39 -20.70
CA ALA A 530 -18.81 32.11 -21.91
C ALA A 530 -18.38 31.18 -23.07
N PHE A 531 -18.01 29.93 -22.76
CA PHE A 531 -17.59 28.90 -23.72
C PHE A 531 -18.74 28.00 -24.18
N THR A 532 -19.93 28.09 -23.57
CA THR A 532 -21.09 27.27 -23.95
C THR A 532 -21.45 27.48 -25.41
N GLY A 533 -21.62 26.39 -26.16
CA GLY A 533 -21.96 26.39 -27.58
C GLY A 533 -20.78 26.63 -28.54
N MET A 534 -19.56 26.84 -28.05
CA MET A 534 -18.36 26.82 -28.89
C MET A 534 -17.91 25.39 -29.18
N SER A 535 -17.19 25.20 -30.29
CA SER A 535 -16.48 23.93 -30.55
C SER A 535 -15.20 23.83 -29.71
N PHE A 536 -14.75 22.61 -29.44
CA PHE A 536 -13.53 22.38 -28.66
C PHE A 536 -12.28 23.09 -29.22
N PRO A 537 -12.01 23.06 -30.54
CA PRO A 537 -10.87 23.79 -31.11
C PRO A 537 -10.96 25.31 -30.92
N GLN A 538 -12.16 25.91 -31.01
CA GLN A 538 -12.35 27.34 -30.74
C GLN A 538 -12.04 27.70 -29.28
N VAL A 539 -12.48 26.85 -28.34
CA VAL A 539 -12.19 27.06 -26.92
C VAL A 539 -10.70 26.89 -26.63
N SER A 540 -10.08 25.85 -27.19
CA SER A 540 -8.65 25.59 -27.04
C SER A 540 -7.78 26.73 -27.59
N GLU A 541 -8.18 27.34 -28.72
CA GLU A 541 -7.53 28.55 -29.24
C GLU A 541 -7.61 29.71 -28.25
N VAL A 542 -8.79 30.00 -27.69
CA VAL A 542 -8.97 31.10 -26.73
C VAL A 542 -8.19 30.83 -25.45
N CYS A 543 -8.22 29.61 -24.94
CA CYS A 543 -7.46 29.20 -23.76
C CYS A 543 -5.96 29.39 -23.97
N PHE A 544 -5.42 28.95 -25.10
CA PHE A 544 -3.99 29.05 -25.36
C PHE A 544 -3.54 30.49 -25.68
N ALA A 545 -4.23 31.15 -26.60
CA ALA A 545 -3.84 32.47 -27.08
C ALA A 545 -4.09 33.59 -26.05
N LYS A 546 -5.22 33.56 -25.32
CA LYS A 546 -5.57 34.59 -24.33
C LYS A 546 -5.26 34.21 -22.89
N LEU A 547 -5.61 32.98 -22.47
CA LEU A 547 -5.46 32.58 -21.07
C LEU A 547 -4.09 31.99 -20.75
N ARG A 548 -3.27 31.69 -21.77
CA ARG A 548 -2.00 30.94 -21.65
C ARG A 548 -2.19 29.58 -20.96
N LEU A 549 -3.30 28.90 -21.27
CA LEU A 549 -3.65 27.58 -20.75
C LEU A 549 -3.77 26.58 -21.90
N LEU A 550 -3.16 25.41 -21.77
CA LEU A 550 -3.26 24.34 -22.76
C LEU A 550 -4.39 23.38 -22.37
N LEU A 551 -5.52 23.42 -23.09
CA LEU A 551 -6.65 22.51 -22.90
C LEU A 551 -6.44 21.23 -23.71
N ILE A 552 -6.42 20.05 -23.07
CA ILE A 552 -6.20 18.76 -23.74
C ILE A 552 -7.50 17.95 -23.93
N ALA A 553 -8.33 17.92 -22.89
CA ALA A 553 -9.50 17.05 -22.85
C ALA A 553 -10.69 17.72 -22.17
N ILE A 554 -11.88 17.16 -22.39
CA ILE A 554 -13.12 17.57 -21.73
C ILE A 554 -13.90 16.36 -21.23
N GLU A 555 -14.66 16.55 -20.15
CA GLU A 555 -15.62 15.57 -19.65
C GLU A 555 -16.99 15.79 -20.30
N LEU A 556 -17.51 14.76 -20.97
CA LEU A 556 -18.90 14.71 -21.41
C LEU A 556 -19.74 13.91 -20.42
N LYS A 557 -20.83 14.53 -19.99
CA LYS A 557 -21.89 13.87 -19.22
C LYS A 557 -22.95 13.36 -20.21
N ASP A 558 -23.10 12.05 -20.32
CA ASP A 558 -24.22 11.47 -21.05
C ASP A 558 -25.48 11.54 -20.18
N HIS A 559 -26.56 12.09 -20.73
CA HIS A 559 -27.84 12.22 -20.02
C HIS A 559 -28.55 10.87 -19.85
N ASN A 560 -28.24 9.87 -20.67
CA ASN A 560 -28.94 8.59 -20.67
C ASN A 560 -28.33 7.55 -19.72
N THR A 561 -27.00 7.50 -19.59
CA THR A 561 -26.30 6.45 -18.83
C THR A 561 -25.73 6.93 -17.49
N LYS A 562 -25.74 8.25 -17.21
CA LYS A 562 -25.00 8.89 -16.10
C LYS A 562 -23.49 8.61 -16.12
N ASP A 563 -22.96 7.95 -17.14
CA ASP A 563 -21.54 7.68 -17.25
C ASP A 563 -20.81 8.92 -17.78
N LYS A 564 -19.66 9.20 -17.17
CA LYS A 564 -18.77 10.30 -17.54
C LYS A 564 -17.74 9.77 -18.51
N GLN A 565 -17.66 10.36 -19.70
CA GLN A 565 -16.65 10.00 -20.68
C GLN A 565 -15.65 11.15 -20.85
N ILE A 566 -14.37 10.84 -20.71
CA ILE A 566 -13.28 11.79 -20.99
C ILE A 566 -12.95 11.68 -22.48
N LEU A 567 -13.08 12.80 -23.21
CA LEU A 567 -12.68 12.89 -24.61
C LEU A 567 -11.43 13.76 -24.77
N ILE A 568 -10.41 13.17 -25.38
CA ILE A 568 -9.11 13.81 -25.64
C ILE A 568 -9.15 14.41 -27.05
N ASN A 569 -8.89 15.73 -27.15
CA ASN A 569 -8.94 16.51 -28.40
C ASN A 569 -10.14 16.18 -29.32
N PRO A 570 -11.40 16.35 -28.86
CA PRO A 570 -12.57 16.04 -29.67
C PRO A 570 -12.69 16.93 -30.92
N ASN A 571 -13.34 16.41 -31.95
CA ASN A 571 -13.53 17.11 -33.23
C ASN A 571 -14.51 18.29 -33.14
N ASN A 572 -14.62 19.04 -34.23
CA ASN A 572 -15.52 20.21 -34.34
C ASN A 572 -17.02 19.89 -34.18
N SER A 573 -17.43 18.61 -34.20
CA SER A 573 -18.83 18.23 -33.99
C SER A 573 -19.24 18.34 -32.51
N TYR A 574 -18.29 18.27 -31.58
CA TYR A 574 -18.55 18.39 -30.15
C TYR A 574 -18.57 19.86 -29.71
N HIS A 575 -19.68 20.23 -29.07
CA HIS A 575 -19.91 21.58 -28.54
C HIS A 575 -19.86 21.54 -27.02
N ILE A 576 -19.23 22.56 -26.42
CA ILE A 576 -19.12 22.67 -24.97
C ILE A 576 -20.50 22.96 -24.35
N LYS A 577 -20.86 22.18 -23.34
CA LYS A 577 -22.09 22.34 -22.55
C LYS A 577 -21.78 23.11 -21.26
N GLU A 578 -22.82 23.59 -20.60
CA GLU A 578 -22.68 24.21 -19.29
C GLU A 578 -22.26 23.15 -18.25
N GLY A 579 -21.27 23.48 -17.41
CA GLY A 579 -20.75 22.56 -16.39
C GLY A 579 -19.88 21.42 -16.93
N THR A 580 -19.30 21.58 -18.11
CA THR A 580 -18.23 20.72 -18.65
C THR A 580 -16.92 20.96 -17.88
N LEU A 581 -16.28 19.87 -17.44
CA LEU A 581 -14.95 19.90 -16.84
C LEU A 581 -13.88 19.87 -17.94
N GLY A 582 -12.91 20.77 -17.88
CA GLY A 582 -11.75 20.81 -18.79
C GLY A 582 -10.49 20.30 -18.09
N PHE A 583 -9.64 19.62 -18.86
CA PHE A 583 -8.32 19.14 -18.42
C PHE A 583 -7.23 20.01 -19.05
N PHE A 584 -6.43 20.64 -18.21
CA PHE A 584 -5.45 21.64 -18.61
C PHE A 584 -4.03 21.25 -18.22
N ILE A 585 -3.04 21.68 -19.02
CA ILE A 585 -1.65 21.78 -18.60
C ILE A 585 -1.34 23.25 -18.32
N ALA A 586 -0.83 23.53 -17.13
CA ALA A 586 -0.45 24.86 -16.67
C ALA A 586 0.63 24.77 -15.59
N GLN A 587 1.24 25.89 -15.22
CA GLN A 587 2.29 25.91 -14.18
C GLN A 587 1.72 25.97 -12.75
N SER A 588 0.44 26.33 -12.58
CA SER A 588 -0.17 26.42 -11.25
C SER A 588 -1.69 26.31 -11.31
N ALA A 589 -2.30 25.72 -10.27
CA ALA A 589 -3.75 25.71 -10.08
C ALA A 589 -4.39 27.12 -10.15
N LYS A 590 -3.68 28.15 -9.66
CA LYS A 590 -4.17 29.55 -9.68
C LYS A 590 -4.37 30.07 -11.10
N GLU A 591 -3.52 29.64 -12.03
CA GLU A 591 -3.61 30.01 -13.43
C GLU A 591 -4.83 29.38 -14.12
N VAL A 592 -5.14 28.13 -13.78
CA VAL A 592 -6.23 27.37 -14.39
C VAL A 592 -7.60 27.95 -14.02
N ARG A 593 -7.73 28.51 -12.81
CA ARG A 593 -8.96 29.22 -12.37
C ARG A 593 -9.38 30.36 -13.31
N ARG A 594 -8.46 30.90 -14.13
CA ARG A 594 -8.78 31.90 -15.16
C ARG A 594 -9.77 31.37 -16.20
N ALA A 595 -9.76 30.07 -16.49
CA ALA A 595 -10.72 29.42 -17.39
C ALA A 595 -12.16 29.48 -16.86
N TYR A 596 -12.35 29.35 -15.55
CA TYR A 596 -13.65 29.49 -14.90
C TYR A 596 -14.11 30.95 -14.84
N PHE A 597 -13.21 31.88 -14.53
CA PHE A 597 -13.53 33.31 -14.40
C PHE A 597 -13.67 34.08 -15.72
N TYR A 598 -13.35 33.46 -16.86
CA TYR A 598 -13.36 34.15 -18.15
C TYR A 598 -14.77 34.64 -18.53
N CYS A 599 -14.88 35.93 -18.88
CA CYS A 599 -16.12 36.53 -19.35
C CYS A 599 -15.80 37.36 -20.60
N LYS A 600 -16.45 37.07 -21.73
CA LYS A 600 -16.21 37.79 -22.99
C LYS A 600 -16.45 39.30 -22.86
N GLN A 601 -17.46 39.70 -22.09
CA GLN A 601 -17.85 41.11 -21.93
C GLN A 601 -16.86 41.90 -21.06
N CYS A 602 -16.31 41.28 -20.01
CA CYS A 602 -15.39 41.96 -19.10
C CYS A 602 -13.91 41.79 -19.50
N HIS A 603 -13.55 40.64 -20.06
CA HIS A 603 -12.15 40.22 -20.28
C HIS A 603 -11.80 40.14 -21.77
N GLY A 604 -12.69 40.56 -22.68
CA GLY A 604 -12.46 40.50 -24.13
C GLY A 604 -11.21 41.25 -24.58
N ASP A 605 -10.94 42.42 -24.00
CA ASP A 605 -9.87 43.34 -24.40
C ASP A 605 -8.60 43.22 -23.55
N ILE A 606 -8.60 42.35 -22.53
CA ILE A 606 -7.46 42.16 -21.63
C ILE A 606 -6.39 41.33 -22.34
N LYS A 607 -5.19 41.91 -22.51
CA LYS A 607 -4.03 41.24 -23.13
C LYS A 607 -3.15 40.47 -22.13
N GLN A 608 -3.11 40.90 -20.87
CA GLN A 608 -2.33 40.23 -19.82
C GLN A 608 -3.20 39.24 -19.04
N PRO A 609 -2.87 37.94 -19.01
CA PRO A 609 -3.74 36.91 -18.43
C PRO A 609 -3.92 37.07 -16.91
N ASP A 610 -2.94 37.65 -16.20
CA ASP A 610 -2.98 37.81 -14.73
C ASP A 610 -4.04 38.80 -14.24
N LYS A 611 -4.57 39.64 -15.14
CA LYS A 611 -5.65 40.58 -14.83
C LYS A 611 -7.03 39.93 -14.91
N ILE A 612 -7.13 38.68 -15.39
CA ILE A 612 -8.39 37.93 -15.49
C ILE A 612 -8.75 37.38 -14.11
N LYS A 613 -9.64 38.08 -13.41
CA LYS A 613 -10.14 37.74 -12.07
C LYS A 613 -11.66 37.61 -12.07
N LYS A 614 -12.25 37.15 -10.97
CA LYS A 614 -13.71 37.00 -10.83
C LYS A 614 -14.42 38.33 -11.09
N CYS A 615 -15.30 38.34 -12.10
CA CYS A 615 -16.05 39.53 -12.52
C CYS A 615 -17.42 39.64 -11.82
N LYS A 616 -18.03 40.83 -11.82
CA LYS A 616 -19.36 41.07 -11.24
C LYS A 616 -20.49 40.34 -11.97
N CYS A 617 -20.34 40.10 -13.28
CA CYS A 617 -21.31 39.32 -14.07
C CYS A 617 -21.46 37.88 -13.52
N MET A 618 -20.37 37.32 -13.00
CA MET A 618 -20.36 35.99 -12.40
C MET A 618 -21.04 35.96 -11.03
N GLN A 619 -20.86 37.01 -10.22
CA GLN A 619 -21.58 37.14 -8.93
C GLN A 619 -23.10 37.23 -9.12
N ALA A 620 -23.56 37.90 -10.18
CA ALA A 620 -24.99 37.96 -10.53
C ALA A 620 -25.54 36.60 -11.00
N LEU A 621 -24.77 35.82 -11.76
CA LEU A 621 -25.12 34.47 -12.19
C LEU A 621 -25.17 33.48 -11.01
N GLU A 622 -24.20 33.51 -10.11
CA GLU A 622 -24.19 32.70 -8.88
C GLU A 622 -25.38 33.04 -7.95
N ALA A 623 -25.72 34.32 -7.82
CA ALA A 623 -26.89 34.76 -7.05
C ALA A 623 -28.22 34.26 -7.66
N GLN A 624 -28.31 34.21 -9.00
CA GLN A 624 -29.47 33.64 -9.70
C GLN A 624 -29.53 32.09 -9.62
N ALA A 625 -28.38 31.41 -9.64
CA ALA A 625 -28.29 29.95 -9.48
C ALA A 625 -28.70 29.50 -8.06
N ASN A 626 -28.22 30.20 -7.02
CA ASN A 626 -28.63 29.95 -5.64
C ASN A 626 -30.13 30.22 -5.41
N ASN A 627 -30.71 31.21 -6.10
CA ASN A 627 -32.15 31.44 -6.07
C ASN A 627 -32.95 30.32 -6.78
N LYS A 628 -32.43 29.68 -7.83
CA LYS A 628 -33.08 28.53 -8.48
C LYS A 628 -33.10 27.27 -7.61
N VAL A 629 -32.06 27.03 -6.80
CA VAL A 629 -32.05 25.93 -5.81
C VAL A 629 -33.11 26.16 -4.71
N ASN A 630 -33.28 27.41 -4.27
CA ASN A 630 -34.35 27.77 -3.32
C ASN A 630 -35.76 27.68 -3.92
N VAL A 631 -35.94 27.86 -5.23
CA VAL A 631 -37.26 27.73 -5.90
C VAL A 631 -37.62 26.26 -6.16
N ALA A 632 -36.65 25.35 -6.34
CA ALA A 632 -36.91 23.91 -6.41
C ALA A 632 -37.32 23.31 -5.04
N ALA A 633 -36.81 23.86 -3.93
CA ALA A 633 -37.25 23.51 -2.58
C ALA A 633 -38.63 24.11 -2.21
N LEU A 634 -39.09 25.14 -2.93
CA LEU A 634 -40.40 25.79 -2.73
C LEU A 634 -41.54 25.21 -3.61
N GLY A 635 -41.26 24.17 -4.40
CA GLY A 635 -42.27 23.50 -5.23
C GLY A 635 -43.19 22.53 -4.48
N ASN A 636 -42.87 22.19 -3.23
CA ASN A 636 -43.60 21.20 -2.44
C ASN A 636 -44.05 21.74 -1.08
N LEU A 637 -44.73 22.90 -1.04
CA LEU A 637 -45.64 23.30 0.05
C LEU A 637 -46.37 24.61 -0.32
N LYS A 638 -47.45 24.51 -1.10
CA LYS A 638 -48.53 25.50 -1.12
C LYS A 638 -49.85 24.81 -0.81
N GLN A 639 -50.22 24.76 0.47
CA GLN A 639 -51.61 24.84 0.91
C GLN A 639 -51.66 25.28 2.38
N LYS A 640 -51.80 26.60 2.59
CA LYS A 640 -52.81 27.29 3.41
C LYS A 640 -52.27 28.61 3.94
N GLU A 641 -52.98 29.66 3.54
CA GLU A 641 -52.82 31.05 3.94
C GLU A 641 -53.32 31.30 5.37
N GLY A 642 -52.77 32.34 6.02
CA GLY A 642 -53.41 33.04 7.14
C GLY A 642 -52.43 33.64 8.16
N PRO A 643 -52.48 34.95 8.50
CA PRO A 643 -51.28 35.71 8.91
C PRO A 643 -51.27 36.11 10.38
N THR A 644 -50.13 36.04 11.08
CA THR A 644 -49.89 36.93 12.25
C THR A 644 -48.41 37.05 12.66
N GLN A 645 -47.92 38.28 12.52
CA GLN A 645 -46.98 39.05 13.36
C GLN A 645 -45.82 38.36 14.13
N VAL A 646 -44.61 38.66 13.65
CA VAL A 646 -43.39 39.11 14.35
C VAL A 646 -43.48 39.21 15.89
N VAL A 647 -42.72 38.36 16.62
CA VAL A 647 -41.88 38.75 17.78
C VAL A 647 -40.75 37.69 17.95
N ALA A 648 -39.50 38.15 18.04
CA ALA A 648 -38.30 37.33 18.32
C ALA A 648 -38.25 36.83 19.78
N PRO A 649 -37.48 35.77 20.09
CA PRO A 649 -36.96 35.62 21.44
C PRO A 649 -35.44 35.59 21.48
N THR A 650 -34.92 36.60 22.17
CA THR A 650 -33.59 36.69 22.77
C THR A 650 -33.37 35.60 23.83
N LYS A 651 -32.11 35.16 23.93
CA LYS A 651 -31.53 34.31 24.99
C LYS A 651 -31.95 34.75 26.41
N LYS A 652 -32.28 33.77 27.28
CA LYS A 652 -32.07 33.86 28.74
C LYS A 652 -31.83 32.47 29.36
N LYS A 653 -30.72 32.39 30.11
CA LYS A 653 -30.36 31.34 31.08
C LYS A 653 -31.33 31.36 32.27
N ARG A 654 -31.69 30.19 32.82
CA ARG A 654 -31.46 29.86 34.25
C ARG A 654 -31.80 28.40 34.61
N ASN A 655 -30.93 27.89 35.49
CA ASN A 655 -30.87 26.64 36.26
C ASN A 655 -32.17 26.06 36.84
N GLY A 656 -32.15 24.75 37.06
CA GLY A 656 -32.88 24.07 38.13
C GLY A 656 -32.81 22.53 38.04
N ASN A 657 -32.02 21.92 38.94
CA ASN A 657 -31.90 20.47 39.16
C ASN A 657 -33.22 19.81 39.61
N SER A 658 -33.44 18.55 39.20
CA SER A 658 -33.80 17.43 40.11
C SER A 658 -33.90 16.09 39.36
N ASN A 659 -33.05 15.15 39.77
CA ASN A 659 -33.22 13.70 40.00
C ASN A 659 -34.32 12.86 39.31
N GLU A 660 -33.91 11.59 39.12
CA GLU A 660 -34.69 10.34 39.07
C GLU A 660 -35.22 9.81 37.73
N LEU A 661 -34.52 8.75 37.26
CA LEU A 661 -35.03 7.39 37.08
C LEU A 661 -36.56 7.27 36.87
N ASP A 662 -37.02 6.89 35.68
CA ASP A 662 -37.57 5.55 35.47
C ASP A 662 -38.01 5.31 34.02
N SER A 663 -38.03 4.03 33.66
CA SER A 663 -38.55 3.51 32.39
C SER A 663 -40.08 3.70 32.32
N PRO A 664 -40.69 3.54 31.13
CA PRO A 664 -41.82 2.60 31.11
C PRO A 664 -41.80 1.68 29.89
N LYS A 665 -41.76 0.37 30.19
CA LYS A 665 -42.29 -0.69 29.34
C LYS A 665 -43.82 -0.57 29.28
N ARG A 666 -44.41 -0.84 28.10
CA ARG A 666 -45.78 -1.36 28.00
C ARG A 666 -45.88 -2.52 26.99
N ASN A 667 -45.96 -3.70 27.60
CA ASN A 667 -46.93 -4.78 27.40
C ASN A 667 -47.10 -5.49 26.04
N ILE A 668 -46.30 -6.55 25.90
CA ILE A 668 -46.67 -7.98 25.78
C ILE A 668 -48.18 -8.34 25.83
N ARG A 669 -48.62 -9.13 24.83
CA ARG A 669 -49.39 -10.40 24.96
C ARG A 669 -48.86 -11.35 23.85
N ASN A 670 -48.04 -12.38 24.16
CA ASN A 670 -48.38 -13.75 24.62
C ASN A 670 -49.04 -14.60 23.51
N PHE A 671 -48.65 -15.85 23.18
CA PHE A 671 -48.18 -16.98 24.01
C PHE A 671 -47.41 -18.06 23.18
N HIS A 672 -46.66 -18.91 23.90
CA HIS A 672 -45.73 -20.02 23.52
C HIS A 672 -46.29 -21.26 22.79
N GLY A 673 -45.38 -22.10 22.24
CA GLY A 673 -45.56 -23.56 22.15
C GLY A 673 -44.43 -24.33 21.42
N MET A 674 -43.77 -25.28 22.10
CA MET A 674 -42.62 -26.10 21.67
C MET A 674 -42.97 -27.35 20.80
N THR A 675 -41.98 -27.77 19.99
CA THR A 675 -41.60 -29.13 19.48
C THR A 675 -42.59 -30.31 19.45
N SER A 676 -42.74 -30.98 18.29
CA SER A 676 -42.65 -32.46 18.17
C SER A 676 -42.52 -32.95 16.71
N ARG A 677 -41.88 -34.12 16.56
CA ARG A 677 -41.62 -34.91 15.32
C ARG A 677 -42.89 -35.65 14.86
N GLY A 678 -43.17 -35.70 13.55
CA GLY A 678 -44.17 -36.63 12.98
C GLY A 678 -44.57 -36.40 11.51
N LYS A 679 -44.06 -37.26 10.61
CA LYS A 679 -44.25 -37.36 9.14
C LYS A 679 -45.71 -37.30 8.61
N LYS A 680 -45.94 -36.53 7.51
CA LYS A 680 -46.36 -36.94 6.12
C LYS A 680 -47.25 -35.89 5.40
N GLY A 681 -46.76 -35.40 4.25
CA GLY A 681 -47.52 -35.27 2.99
C GLY A 681 -48.13 -33.92 2.59
N ARG A 682 -47.45 -33.17 1.71
CA ARG A 682 -47.90 -32.77 0.34
C ARG A 682 -46.94 -31.74 -0.29
N ASP A 683 -46.40 -32.12 -1.45
CA ASP A 683 -45.45 -31.38 -2.29
C ASP A 683 -46.14 -30.55 -3.39
N PHE A 684 -45.52 -29.44 -3.82
CA PHE A 684 -45.39 -28.94 -5.21
C PHE A 684 -44.33 -27.78 -5.25
N PRO A 685 -43.63 -27.52 -6.38
CA PRO A 685 -42.19 -27.74 -6.44
C PRO A 685 -41.33 -26.58 -7.02
N MET A 686 -40.01 -26.76 -6.87
CA MET A 686 -38.87 -25.99 -7.40
C MET A 686 -38.63 -26.25 -8.91
N PRO A 687 -37.95 -25.36 -9.67
CA PRO A 687 -37.53 -25.66 -11.04
C PRO A 687 -36.18 -26.41 -11.10
N LEU A 688 -36.12 -27.35 -12.05
CA LEU A 688 -35.15 -28.43 -12.25
C LEU A 688 -33.85 -28.05 -12.98
N GLN A 689 -32.77 -28.73 -12.57
CA GLN A 689 -31.60 -29.09 -13.40
C GLN A 689 -31.99 -30.09 -14.49
N ILE A 690 -31.46 -29.94 -15.71
CA ILE A 690 -31.40 -31.02 -16.71
C ILE A 690 -30.02 -31.00 -17.40
N SER A 691 -29.32 -32.14 -17.29
CA SER A 691 -28.15 -32.54 -18.09
C SER A 691 -28.61 -33.50 -19.23
N PRO A 692 -27.74 -33.86 -20.20
CA PRO A 692 -28.07 -34.02 -21.61
C PRO A 692 -28.52 -35.44 -22.03
N SER A 693 -29.28 -35.53 -23.13
CA SER A 693 -29.56 -36.81 -23.80
C SER A 693 -29.58 -36.71 -25.34
N ARG A 694 -28.60 -37.43 -25.92
CA ARG A 694 -28.64 -38.37 -27.05
C ARG A 694 -29.04 -37.94 -28.48
N LEU A 695 -28.05 -38.12 -29.35
CA LEU A 695 -28.01 -38.42 -30.79
C LEU A 695 -29.02 -39.50 -31.26
N PRO A 696 -29.33 -39.52 -32.57
CA PRO A 696 -29.58 -40.74 -33.34
C PRO A 696 -28.43 -41.05 -34.33
N ASP A 697 -27.97 -42.30 -34.32
CA ASP A 697 -27.00 -42.90 -35.25
C ASP A 697 -27.66 -43.44 -36.54
N SER A 698 -27.00 -43.30 -37.69
CA SER A 698 -26.97 -44.34 -38.76
C SER A 698 -25.88 -44.09 -39.83
N SER A 699 -24.75 -44.78 -39.66
CA SER A 699 -23.93 -45.57 -40.61
C SER A 699 -23.73 -45.20 -42.11
N LEU A 700 -22.42 -45.06 -42.43
CA LEU A 700 -21.60 -45.57 -43.57
C LEU A 700 -21.26 -44.67 -44.81
N PRO A 701 -20.04 -44.81 -45.40
CA PRO A 701 -19.37 -43.87 -46.32
C PRO A 701 -19.52 -44.23 -47.81
N PRO A 702 -19.14 -43.34 -48.78
CA PRO A 702 -17.90 -43.58 -49.54
C PRO A 702 -17.17 -42.33 -50.17
N VAL A 703 -15.83 -42.44 -50.25
CA VAL A 703 -14.95 -42.22 -51.43
C VAL A 703 -14.70 -40.81 -52.05
N ASN A 704 -13.41 -40.40 -51.99
CA ASN A 704 -12.54 -39.66 -52.93
C ASN A 704 -13.04 -38.55 -53.88
N SER A 705 -12.60 -37.31 -53.58
CA SER A 705 -11.83 -36.36 -54.43
C SER A 705 -12.45 -35.75 -55.73
N PRO A 706 -11.85 -34.72 -56.36
CA PRO A 706 -12.32 -33.32 -56.30
C PRO A 706 -12.80 -32.76 -57.66
N SER A 707 -13.66 -31.73 -57.65
CA SER A 707 -13.83 -30.86 -58.83
C SER A 707 -14.15 -29.42 -58.42
N LEU A 708 -13.43 -28.49 -59.04
CA LEU A 708 -13.48 -27.05 -58.82
C LEU A 708 -14.89 -26.47 -59.05
N PRO A 709 -15.29 -25.41 -58.33
CA PRO A 709 -16.23 -24.44 -58.85
C PRO A 709 -15.50 -23.19 -59.37
N ASN A 710 -15.94 -22.81 -60.56
CA ASN A 710 -15.64 -21.59 -61.27
C ASN A 710 -15.76 -20.34 -60.40
N ASN A 711 -14.87 -19.39 -60.68
CA ASN A 711 -14.99 -17.97 -60.40
C ASN A 711 -16.38 -17.47 -60.82
N ASP A 712 -17.15 -16.91 -59.88
CA ASP A 712 -18.03 -15.74 -60.08
C ASP A 712 -18.77 -15.25 -58.80
N GLU A 713 -18.30 -15.59 -57.58
CA GLU A 713 -18.87 -15.07 -56.30
C GLU A 713 -17.85 -14.31 -55.42
N ALA A 714 -16.87 -13.65 -56.01
CA ALA A 714 -15.85 -12.90 -55.26
C ALA A 714 -16.18 -11.42 -55.09
N ARG A 715 -17.34 -11.04 -54.52
CA ARG A 715 -17.58 -9.64 -54.07
C ARG A 715 -18.39 -9.42 -52.77
N ASP A 716 -18.94 -10.45 -52.12
CA ASP A 716 -19.78 -10.26 -50.90
C ASP A 716 -19.27 -10.98 -49.62
N LEU A 717 -18.04 -11.51 -49.59
CA LEU A 717 -17.51 -12.29 -48.44
C LEU A 717 -16.57 -11.52 -47.48
N ASP A 718 -16.24 -10.25 -47.73
CA ASP A 718 -15.29 -9.49 -46.90
C ASP A 718 -15.88 -8.93 -45.58
N CYS A 719 -17.19 -9.08 -45.35
CA CYS A 719 -17.88 -8.59 -44.15
C CYS A 719 -17.83 -9.56 -42.94
N ASP A 720 -17.48 -10.84 -43.15
CA ASP A 720 -17.55 -11.89 -42.12
C ASP A 720 -16.26 -12.13 -41.33
N THR A 721 -15.19 -11.37 -41.60
CA THR A 721 -13.93 -11.50 -40.86
C THR A 721 -13.89 -10.59 -39.64
N LYS A 722 -13.78 -11.18 -38.44
CA LYS A 722 -13.55 -10.45 -37.18
C LYS A 722 -12.16 -9.82 -37.19
N LYS A 723 -12.09 -8.49 -37.42
CA LYS A 723 -10.85 -7.70 -37.48
C LYS A 723 -10.52 -6.97 -36.18
N TYR A 724 -11.52 -6.78 -35.33
CA TYR A 724 -11.43 -6.01 -34.08
C TYR A 724 -11.91 -6.84 -32.90
N ASP A 725 -11.56 -6.42 -31.70
CA ASP A 725 -12.09 -6.98 -30.47
C ASP A 725 -13.59 -6.67 -30.31
N SER A 726 -14.24 -7.25 -29.31
CA SER A 726 -15.66 -7.05 -29.03
C SER A 726 -16.04 -5.59 -28.76
N THR A 727 -15.13 -4.78 -28.21
CA THR A 727 -15.38 -3.36 -27.93
C THR A 727 -15.07 -2.43 -29.11
N GLY A 728 -14.31 -2.92 -30.10
CA GLY A 728 -13.83 -2.12 -31.24
C GLY A 728 -12.64 -1.20 -30.93
N MET A 729 -11.99 -1.38 -29.78
CA MET A 729 -10.89 -0.54 -29.30
C MET A 729 -9.51 -1.01 -29.76
N PHE A 730 -9.37 -2.28 -30.13
CA PHE A 730 -8.09 -2.90 -30.51
C PHE A 730 -8.23 -3.79 -31.76
N HIS A 731 -7.13 -3.90 -32.52
CA HIS A 731 -7.02 -4.87 -33.61
C HIS A 731 -6.89 -6.28 -33.03
N TRP A 732 -7.65 -7.21 -33.59
CA TRP A 732 -7.73 -8.59 -33.11
C TRP A 732 -7.47 -9.58 -34.25
N CYS A 733 -6.84 -10.70 -33.93
CA CYS A 733 -6.71 -11.84 -34.82
C CYS A 733 -7.11 -13.15 -34.10
N PRO A 734 -7.50 -14.19 -34.85
CA PRO A 734 -7.69 -15.52 -34.28
C PRO A 734 -6.40 -15.99 -33.59
N SER A 735 -6.55 -16.84 -32.57
CA SER A 735 -5.42 -17.35 -31.80
C SER A 735 -4.39 -18.00 -32.71
N ARG A 736 -3.14 -17.54 -32.62
CA ARG A 736 -2.01 -18.06 -33.38
C ARG A 736 -1.16 -18.96 -32.49
N ASP A 737 -0.83 -20.15 -32.99
CA ASP A 737 0.18 -21.01 -32.37
C ASP A 737 1.54 -20.30 -32.37
N LEU A 738 2.31 -20.49 -31.30
CA LEU A 738 3.62 -19.83 -31.13
C LEU A 738 4.58 -20.15 -32.29
N GLU A 739 4.56 -21.36 -32.82
CA GLU A 739 5.42 -21.80 -33.94
C GLU A 739 5.24 -20.92 -35.20
N LYS A 740 4.04 -20.39 -35.43
CA LYS A 740 3.75 -19.50 -36.58
C LYS A 740 4.23 -18.07 -36.37
N ALA A 741 4.68 -17.73 -35.16
CA ALA A 741 5.22 -16.43 -34.82
C ALA A 741 6.74 -16.45 -34.65
N ILE A 742 7.34 -17.64 -34.46
CA ILE A 742 8.79 -17.80 -34.37
C ILE A 742 9.43 -17.56 -35.74
N LEU A 743 10.49 -16.75 -35.74
CA LEU A 743 11.37 -16.54 -36.87
C LEU A 743 12.75 -17.12 -36.53
N SER A 744 13.35 -17.88 -37.43
CA SER A 744 14.78 -18.17 -37.36
C SER A 744 15.60 -16.94 -37.70
N ARG A 745 16.88 -16.90 -37.27
CA ARG A 745 17.81 -15.79 -37.60
C ARG A 745 17.90 -15.52 -39.11
N ASN A 746 17.87 -16.57 -39.93
CA ASN A 746 17.94 -16.44 -41.39
C ASN A 746 16.62 -15.90 -41.97
N GLU A 747 15.47 -16.38 -41.48
CA GLU A 747 14.17 -15.86 -41.91
C GLU A 747 14.00 -14.39 -41.51
N ALA A 748 14.46 -14.00 -40.31
CA ALA A 748 14.46 -12.62 -39.86
C ALA A 748 15.32 -11.74 -40.78
N ALA A 749 16.53 -12.18 -41.15
CA ALA A 749 17.42 -11.44 -42.05
C ALA A 749 16.86 -11.34 -43.49
N MET A 750 16.09 -12.34 -43.94
CA MET A 750 15.40 -12.33 -45.22
C MET A 750 14.15 -11.44 -45.21
N SER A 751 13.51 -11.27 -44.04
CA SER A 751 12.38 -10.36 -43.86
C SER A 751 12.88 -8.92 -43.78
N VAL A 752 12.48 -8.08 -44.74
CA VAL A 752 12.85 -6.65 -44.73
C VAL A 752 12.02 -5.91 -43.68
N LEU A 753 12.48 -5.97 -42.43
CA LEU A 753 11.88 -5.28 -41.30
C LEU A 753 12.39 -3.83 -41.25
N SER A 754 11.51 -2.87 -41.55
CA SER A 754 11.79 -1.43 -41.42
C SER A 754 10.61 -0.74 -40.73
N GLY A 755 10.87 0.26 -39.89
CA GLY A 755 9.80 0.94 -39.14
C GLY A 755 9.07 0.02 -38.16
N HIS A 756 9.82 -0.86 -37.52
CA HIS A 756 9.32 -1.87 -36.59
C HIS A 756 9.83 -1.59 -35.17
N VAL A 757 9.25 -2.26 -34.17
CA VAL A 757 9.66 -2.17 -32.76
C VAL A 757 10.37 -3.46 -32.37
N VAL A 758 11.57 -3.34 -31.83
CA VAL A 758 12.34 -4.47 -31.29
C VAL A 758 12.21 -4.43 -29.77
N VAL A 759 11.79 -5.54 -29.16
CA VAL A 759 11.67 -5.66 -27.70
C VAL A 759 12.68 -6.68 -27.22
N CYS A 760 13.75 -6.19 -26.59
CA CYS A 760 14.81 -6.97 -25.97
C CYS A 760 14.40 -7.36 -24.55
N ILE A 761 14.22 -8.65 -24.29
CA ILE A 761 13.75 -9.18 -23.01
C ILE A 761 14.87 -9.99 -22.36
N PHE A 762 15.28 -9.58 -21.17
CA PHE A 762 16.31 -10.25 -20.38
C PHE A 762 15.70 -11.20 -19.35
N SER A 763 15.28 -12.39 -19.77
CA SER A 763 14.57 -13.30 -18.86
C SER A 763 15.15 -14.70 -18.84
N THR A 764 14.88 -15.40 -17.73
CA THR A 764 15.07 -16.85 -17.62
C THR A 764 13.70 -17.54 -17.55
N ALA A 765 13.68 -18.86 -17.69
CA ALA A 765 12.45 -19.66 -17.57
C ALA A 765 11.72 -19.47 -16.22
N ASP A 766 12.43 -19.11 -15.15
CA ASP A 766 11.87 -18.93 -13.80
C ASP A 766 11.53 -17.47 -13.45
N SER A 767 11.91 -16.50 -14.30
CA SER A 767 11.66 -15.08 -14.04
C SER A 767 10.16 -14.77 -13.89
N PRO A 768 9.79 -13.76 -13.08
CA PRO A 768 8.41 -13.31 -13.00
C PRO A 768 7.93 -12.73 -14.34
N LEU A 769 6.61 -12.83 -14.58
CA LEU A 769 5.99 -12.27 -15.79
C LEU A 769 6.04 -10.73 -15.73
N ILE A 770 6.41 -10.10 -16.84
CA ILE A 770 6.40 -8.65 -16.98
C ILE A 770 4.99 -8.20 -17.43
N GLY A 771 4.31 -9.04 -18.21
CA GLY A 771 2.98 -8.75 -18.75
C GLY A 771 3.05 -7.95 -20.05
N LEU A 772 3.78 -8.46 -21.06
CA LEU A 772 3.99 -7.80 -22.36
C LEU A 772 2.70 -7.43 -23.09
N ARG A 773 1.56 -8.02 -22.73
CA ARG A 773 0.25 -7.59 -23.21
C ARG A 773 0.05 -6.07 -23.04
N ASN A 774 0.50 -5.49 -21.93
CA ASN A 774 0.35 -4.07 -21.65
C ASN A 774 1.24 -3.17 -22.54
N LEU A 775 2.30 -3.74 -23.15
CA LEU A 775 3.14 -3.07 -24.14
C LEU A 775 2.53 -3.18 -25.54
N VAL A 776 2.04 -4.37 -25.91
CA VAL A 776 1.51 -4.66 -27.25
C VAL A 776 0.13 -4.03 -27.47
N MET A 777 -0.73 -4.04 -26.46
CA MET A 777 -2.12 -3.57 -26.56
C MET A 777 -2.21 -2.09 -27.03
N PRO A 778 -1.48 -1.12 -26.46
CA PRO A 778 -1.51 0.26 -26.95
C PRO A 778 -1.00 0.42 -28.39
N LEU A 779 -0.01 -0.38 -28.79
CA LEU A 779 0.54 -0.41 -30.17
C LEU A 779 -0.38 -1.09 -31.18
N ARG A 780 -1.52 -1.64 -30.72
CA ARG A 780 -2.54 -2.30 -31.52
C ARG A 780 -3.91 -1.63 -31.35
N ALA A 781 -3.93 -0.39 -30.86
CA ALA A 781 -5.16 0.39 -30.77
C ALA A 781 -5.81 0.62 -32.15
N SER A 782 -7.14 0.63 -32.17
CA SER A 782 -7.96 0.69 -33.40
C SER A 782 -7.98 2.08 -34.07
N ASN A 783 -7.40 3.09 -33.41
CA ASN A 783 -7.11 4.42 -33.95
C ASN A 783 -5.92 4.43 -34.94
N PHE A 784 -5.25 3.29 -35.14
CA PHE A 784 -4.30 3.08 -36.23
C PHE A 784 -4.93 2.26 -37.35
N SER A 785 -4.57 2.58 -38.59
CA SER A 785 -4.90 1.72 -39.73
C SER A 785 -4.02 0.47 -39.74
N TYR A 786 -4.50 -0.65 -40.30
CA TYR A 786 -3.76 -1.92 -40.28
C TYR A 786 -2.36 -1.83 -40.92
N HIS A 787 -2.20 -1.02 -41.97
CA HIS A 787 -0.91 -0.79 -42.63
C HIS A 787 0.04 0.08 -41.79
N GLU A 788 -0.51 0.97 -40.95
CA GLU A 788 0.24 1.86 -40.04
C GLU A 788 0.77 1.11 -38.80
N LEU A 789 0.21 -0.06 -38.49
CA LEU A 789 0.67 -0.89 -37.37
C LEU A 789 2.13 -1.32 -37.56
N LYS A 790 2.98 -0.91 -36.61
CA LYS A 790 4.38 -1.32 -36.51
C LYS A 790 4.48 -2.79 -36.15
N THR A 791 5.28 -3.55 -36.90
CA THR A 791 5.61 -4.94 -36.55
C THR A 791 6.39 -4.96 -35.24
N ILE A 792 6.06 -5.89 -34.34
CA ILE A 792 6.77 -6.05 -33.06
C ILE A 792 7.55 -7.36 -33.12
N VAL A 793 8.87 -7.28 -32.86
CA VAL A 793 9.76 -8.44 -32.79
C VAL A 793 10.23 -8.60 -31.35
N LEU A 794 9.82 -9.69 -30.70
CA LEU A 794 10.26 -10.05 -29.35
C LEU A 794 11.56 -10.85 -29.45
N LEU A 795 12.64 -10.34 -28.85
CA LEU A 795 13.95 -10.98 -28.79
C LEU A 795 14.26 -11.38 -27.35
N GLY A 796 14.35 -12.69 -27.08
CA GLY A 796 14.63 -13.21 -25.74
C GLY A 796 14.54 -14.74 -25.67
N ASP A 797 14.50 -15.26 -24.44
CA ASP A 797 14.36 -16.69 -24.18
C ASP A 797 12.97 -17.20 -24.60
N LEU A 798 12.96 -18.32 -25.33
CA LEU A 798 11.75 -18.93 -25.85
C LEU A 798 10.87 -19.46 -24.72
N ASP A 799 11.46 -20.02 -23.67
CA ASP A 799 10.69 -20.63 -22.57
C ASP A 799 9.98 -19.58 -21.73
N TYR A 800 10.55 -18.38 -21.60
CA TYR A 800 9.87 -17.24 -21.02
C TYR A 800 8.68 -16.79 -21.88
N ILE A 801 8.92 -16.57 -23.18
CA ILE A 801 7.89 -16.05 -24.11
C ILE A 801 6.72 -17.04 -24.24
N LYS A 802 6.96 -18.35 -24.16
CA LYS A 802 5.90 -19.37 -24.13
C LYS A 802 4.87 -19.12 -23.04
N ARG A 803 5.29 -18.72 -21.83
CA ARG A 803 4.38 -18.45 -20.69
C ARG A 803 3.55 -17.17 -20.90
N GLU A 804 4.09 -16.18 -21.61
CA GLU A 804 3.35 -14.94 -21.92
C GLU A 804 2.52 -15.02 -23.22
N TRP A 805 2.79 -16.00 -24.09
CA TRP A 805 2.18 -16.09 -25.41
C TRP A 805 0.65 -16.23 -25.37
N ASP A 806 0.11 -16.91 -24.36
CA ASP A 806 -1.34 -17.04 -24.14
C ASP A 806 -2.04 -15.67 -24.07
N MET A 807 -1.34 -14.64 -23.60
CA MET A 807 -1.87 -13.27 -23.54
C MET A 807 -1.62 -12.45 -24.82
N LEU A 808 -0.77 -12.94 -25.74
CA LEU A 808 -0.32 -12.24 -26.94
C LEU A 808 -0.86 -12.83 -28.26
N CYS A 809 -1.33 -14.07 -28.25
CA CYS A 809 -1.71 -14.86 -29.42
C CYS A 809 -2.82 -14.23 -30.29
N ASN A 810 -3.59 -13.29 -29.74
CA ASN A 810 -4.68 -12.56 -30.42
C ASN A 810 -4.26 -11.23 -31.07
N PHE A 811 -2.96 -10.87 -31.06
CA PHE A 811 -2.48 -9.64 -31.69
C PHE A 811 -1.84 -9.88 -33.07
N PRO A 812 -2.17 -9.05 -34.07
CA PRO A 812 -1.55 -9.15 -35.39
C PRO A 812 -0.11 -8.59 -35.40
N LYS A 813 0.69 -9.01 -36.39
CA LYS A 813 2.07 -8.50 -36.63
C LYS A 813 3.00 -8.60 -35.41
N VAL A 814 2.88 -9.66 -34.63
CA VAL A 814 3.83 -10.01 -33.56
C VAL A 814 4.65 -11.20 -34.04
N ALA A 815 5.97 -11.05 -33.95
CA ALA A 815 6.96 -12.07 -34.28
C ALA A 815 7.92 -12.28 -33.10
N VAL A 816 8.51 -13.47 -33.01
CA VAL A 816 9.40 -13.89 -31.92
C VAL A 816 10.71 -14.37 -32.55
N LEU A 817 11.84 -13.79 -32.14
CA LEU A 817 13.17 -14.30 -32.47
C LEU A 817 13.76 -14.92 -31.20
N PRO A 818 13.85 -16.26 -31.11
CA PRO A 818 14.49 -16.90 -29.97
C PRO A 818 16.00 -16.63 -30.02
N GLY A 819 16.53 -15.99 -28.98
CA GLY A 819 17.93 -15.56 -28.95
C GLY A 819 18.23 -14.68 -27.74
N SER A 820 19.45 -14.15 -27.68
CA SER A 820 19.86 -13.24 -26.61
C SER A 820 19.99 -11.82 -27.15
N PRO A 821 19.43 -10.80 -26.48
CA PRO A 821 19.66 -9.40 -26.83
C PRO A 821 21.13 -8.96 -26.79
N MET A 822 22.00 -9.69 -26.08
CA MET A 822 23.45 -9.41 -26.06
C MET A 822 24.15 -9.83 -27.36
N CYS A 823 23.54 -10.73 -28.12
CA CYS A 823 24.10 -11.27 -29.35
C CYS A 823 23.92 -10.26 -30.50
N ARG A 824 25.02 -9.63 -30.94
CA ARG A 824 25.00 -8.69 -32.08
C ARG A 824 24.49 -9.32 -33.38
N ALA A 825 24.62 -10.63 -33.55
CA ALA A 825 24.13 -11.32 -34.74
C ALA A 825 22.59 -11.34 -34.77
N ASP A 826 21.94 -11.51 -33.62
CA ASP A 826 20.48 -11.46 -33.52
C ASP A 826 19.97 -10.03 -33.74
N LEU A 827 20.62 -9.03 -33.14
CA LEU A 827 20.33 -7.61 -33.34
C LEU A 827 20.50 -7.15 -34.81
N ARG A 828 21.49 -7.71 -35.52
CA ARG A 828 21.67 -7.47 -36.96
C ARG A 828 20.60 -8.17 -37.78
N ALA A 829 20.22 -9.40 -37.43
CA ALA A 829 19.20 -10.15 -38.15
C ALA A 829 17.83 -9.48 -38.10
N VAL A 830 17.50 -8.78 -37.01
CA VAL A 830 16.26 -7.99 -36.90
C VAL A 830 16.37 -6.59 -37.52
N ASN A 831 17.52 -6.21 -38.08
CA ASN A 831 17.78 -4.86 -38.60
C ASN A 831 17.50 -3.75 -37.56
N VAL A 832 18.13 -3.85 -36.39
CA VAL A 832 17.95 -2.86 -35.30
C VAL A 832 18.28 -1.42 -35.71
N ASN A 833 19.11 -1.22 -36.74
CA ASN A 833 19.41 0.09 -37.32
C ASN A 833 18.25 0.75 -38.09
N LEU A 834 17.22 -0.02 -38.43
CA LEU A 834 16.01 0.42 -39.14
C LEU A 834 14.75 0.39 -38.25
N CYS A 835 14.90 0.12 -36.96
CA CYS A 835 13.78 0.12 -36.02
C CYS A 835 13.34 1.56 -35.67
N ASP A 836 12.07 1.72 -35.32
CA ASP A 836 11.54 2.98 -34.79
C ASP A 836 11.85 3.16 -33.30
N MET A 837 11.96 2.04 -32.59
CA MET A 837 12.31 2.01 -31.18
C MET A 837 12.84 0.62 -30.82
N CYS A 838 13.95 0.60 -30.08
CA CYS A 838 14.44 -0.58 -29.38
C CYS A 838 14.09 -0.46 -27.89
N VAL A 839 13.19 -1.32 -27.41
CA VAL A 839 12.78 -1.36 -26.01
C VAL A 839 13.61 -2.41 -25.28
N ILE A 840 14.25 -2.04 -24.18
CA ILE A 840 15.02 -2.95 -23.33
C ILE A 840 14.29 -3.14 -22.00
N LEU A 841 13.87 -4.36 -21.72
CA LEU A 841 13.15 -4.75 -20.51
C LEU A 841 13.95 -5.80 -19.73
N SER A 842 14.01 -5.60 -18.42
CA SER A 842 14.58 -6.55 -17.48
C SER A 842 13.54 -6.91 -16.41
N PRO A 843 13.10 -8.17 -16.30
CA PRO A 843 12.35 -8.65 -15.15
C PRO A 843 13.27 -8.65 -13.92
N ASN A 844 12.73 -8.19 -12.79
CA ASN A 844 13.48 -8.12 -11.55
C ASN A 844 13.76 -9.53 -10.99
N ASN A 845 14.96 -10.07 -11.20
CA ASN A 845 15.41 -11.35 -10.65
C ASN A 845 16.23 -11.11 -9.36
N GLN A 846 15.58 -10.70 -8.27
CA GLN A 846 16.24 -10.46 -6.98
C GLN A 846 16.84 -11.71 -6.32
N SER A 847 16.51 -12.92 -6.80
CA SER A 847 17.02 -14.16 -6.23
C SER A 847 18.55 -14.33 -6.37
N GLN A 848 19.25 -13.47 -7.12
CA GLN A 848 20.71 -13.60 -7.35
C GLN A 848 21.57 -12.40 -6.93
N GLU A 849 21.02 -11.20 -6.68
CA GLU A 849 21.84 -9.99 -6.50
C GLU A 849 21.51 -9.20 -5.22
N GLN A 850 22.47 -9.19 -4.28
CA GLN A 850 22.35 -8.49 -3.00
C GLN A 850 22.61 -6.97 -3.10
N ASP A 851 23.19 -6.51 -4.21
CA ASP A 851 23.57 -5.11 -4.41
C ASP A 851 22.55 -4.38 -5.32
N PRO A 852 21.87 -3.33 -4.84
CA PRO A 852 20.92 -2.55 -5.65
C PRO A 852 21.55 -1.88 -6.87
N CYS A 853 22.87 -1.66 -6.89
CA CYS A 853 23.55 -1.06 -8.04
C CYS A 853 23.68 -2.03 -9.23
N LEU A 854 23.68 -3.36 -8.98
CA LEU A 854 23.92 -4.35 -10.03
C LEU A 854 22.64 -4.82 -10.76
N GLN A 855 21.46 -4.48 -10.23
CA GLN A 855 20.17 -4.96 -10.75
C GLN A 855 19.94 -4.63 -12.23
N ASP A 856 20.48 -3.50 -12.70
CA ASP A 856 20.28 -3.02 -14.08
C ASP A 856 21.42 -3.39 -15.05
N LYS A 857 22.39 -4.23 -14.62
CA LYS A 857 23.62 -4.51 -15.38
C LYS A 857 23.34 -4.97 -16.82
N GLU A 858 22.34 -5.84 -17.01
CA GLU A 858 22.03 -6.42 -18.33
C GLU A 858 21.41 -5.37 -19.26
N ALA A 859 20.51 -4.54 -18.72
CA ALA A 859 19.84 -3.48 -19.45
C ALA A 859 20.84 -2.40 -19.92
N ILE A 860 21.76 -2.00 -19.03
CA ILE A 860 22.82 -1.03 -19.33
C ILE A 860 23.80 -1.60 -20.35
N LEU A 861 24.31 -2.81 -20.14
CA LEU A 861 25.26 -3.45 -21.05
C LEU A 861 24.65 -3.65 -22.46
N CYS A 862 23.37 -3.97 -22.56
CA CYS A 862 22.66 -4.07 -23.83
C CYS A 862 22.59 -2.72 -24.55
N SER A 863 22.23 -1.66 -23.82
CA SER A 863 22.17 -0.30 -24.35
C SER A 863 23.53 0.14 -24.91
N LEU A 864 24.59 -0.03 -24.14
CA LEU A 864 25.96 0.27 -24.56
C LEU A 864 26.41 -0.60 -25.74
N ASN A 865 26.02 -1.88 -25.76
CA ASN A 865 26.33 -2.79 -26.86
C ASN A 865 25.73 -2.29 -28.18
N ILE A 866 24.45 -1.93 -28.20
CA ILE A 866 23.77 -1.38 -29.39
C ILE A 866 24.40 -0.04 -29.80
N LYS A 867 24.64 0.88 -28.84
CA LYS A 867 25.27 2.18 -29.12
C LYS A 867 26.66 2.03 -29.79
N SER A 868 27.39 0.97 -29.46
CA SER A 868 28.71 0.67 -30.03
C SER A 868 28.71 -0.04 -31.40
N MET A 869 27.54 -0.45 -31.90
CA MET A 869 27.45 -1.14 -33.19
C MET A 869 27.68 -0.19 -34.37
N GLN A 870 28.26 -0.72 -35.45
CA GLN A 870 28.41 -0.05 -36.73
C GLN A 870 27.67 -0.85 -37.81
N PHE A 871 27.05 -0.12 -38.73
CA PHE A 871 26.23 -0.68 -39.81
C PHE A 871 26.73 -0.15 -41.16
N ASP A 872 26.86 -1.05 -42.12
CA ASP A 872 27.28 -0.69 -43.48
C ASP A 872 26.06 -0.38 -44.35
N ASP A 873 26.04 0.81 -44.98
CA ASP A 873 24.96 1.26 -45.87
C ASP A 873 24.80 0.40 -47.15
N SER A 874 25.77 -0.46 -47.45
CA SER A 874 25.75 -1.34 -48.62
C SER A 874 24.61 -2.36 -48.62
N ILE A 875 24.07 -2.73 -47.45
CA ILE A 875 22.96 -3.70 -47.37
C ILE A 875 21.65 -3.10 -47.92
N GLY A 876 21.41 -1.80 -47.69
CA GLY A 876 20.24 -1.11 -48.23
C GLY A 876 20.29 -0.90 -49.75
N LEU A 877 21.50 -0.79 -50.32
CA LEU A 877 21.72 -0.58 -51.75
C LEU A 877 21.71 -1.89 -52.56
N LEU A 878 22.18 -3.00 -51.98
CA LEU A 878 22.27 -4.30 -52.66
C LEU A 878 20.91 -5.00 -52.81
N GLN A 879 19.95 -4.77 -51.90
CA GLN A 879 18.62 -5.37 -51.97
C GLN A 879 17.67 -4.64 -52.94
N ALA A 880 17.95 -3.40 -53.34
CA ALA A 880 17.16 -2.70 -54.35
C ALA A 880 17.29 -3.32 -55.76
N ASN A 881 18.39 -4.03 -56.02
CA ASN A 881 18.67 -4.63 -57.34
C ASN A 881 18.15 -6.07 -57.52
N SER A 882 17.64 -6.74 -56.48
CA SER A 882 17.19 -8.14 -56.58
C SER A 882 15.70 -8.32 -56.89
N GLN A 883 14.92 -7.24 -56.97
CA GLN A 883 13.49 -7.27 -57.37
C GLN A 883 13.22 -6.80 -58.82
N GLY A 884 14.24 -6.78 -59.68
CA GLY A 884 14.11 -6.54 -61.12
C GLY A 884 14.47 -7.78 -61.95
N GLY A 885 13.52 -8.30 -62.72
CA GLY A 885 13.66 -9.53 -63.49
C GLY A 885 14.71 -9.52 -64.61
N HIS A 886 15.19 -10.72 -64.92
CA HIS A 886 15.97 -11.19 -66.07
C HIS A 886 16.30 -10.19 -67.20
N SER A 887 17.59 -9.97 -67.44
CA SER A 887 18.12 -9.80 -68.79
C SER A 887 19.54 -10.37 -68.90
N TRP A 888 19.77 -11.10 -70.00
CA TRP A 888 20.90 -11.97 -70.30
C TRP A 888 22.20 -11.22 -70.58
N ILE A 889 23.33 -11.62 -69.96
CA ILE A 889 24.67 -11.40 -70.54
C ILE A 889 25.59 -12.60 -70.23
N LEU A 890 26.23 -13.13 -71.28
CA LEU A 890 27.19 -14.25 -71.29
C LEU A 890 28.56 -13.88 -70.67
N PRO A 891 29.37 -14.87 -70.20
CA PRO A 891 30.62 -14.63 -69.48
C PRO A 891 31.88 -14.61 -70.36
N GLY A 892 32.86 -13.77 -70.02
CA GLY A 892 34.22 -13.75 -70.61
C GLY A 892 35.18 -12.72 -69.98
N THR A 893 36.11 -13.23 -69.17
CA THR A 893 37.39 -12.73 -68.57
C THR A 893 38.20 -11.61 -69.27
N PRO A 894 39.34 -11.09 -68.70
CA PRO A 894 39.66 -10.61 -67.34
C PRO A 894 40.47 -9.25 -67.40
N ILE A 895 41.21 -8.89 -66.33
CA ILE A 895 42.33 -7.90 -66.18
C ILE A 895 41.99 -6.90 -65.04
N GLY A 896 42.58 -6.99 -63.84
CA GLY A 896 43.96 -6.57 -63.49
C GLY A 896 43.92 -5.09 -63.05
N GLY A 897 44.13 -4.67 -61.81
CA GLY A 897 45.27 -4.88 -60.92
C GLY A 897 45.89 -3.50 -60.62
N GLY A 898 46.10 -3.16 -59.34
CA GLY A 898 47.12 -2.18 -58.92
C GLY A 898 46.68 -0.73 -58.58
N THR A 899 46.79 -0.42 -57.29
CA THR A 899 47.44 0.78 -56.69
C THR A 899 47.09 2.19 -57.18
N GLY A 900 46.69 3.08 -56.25
CA GLY A 900 46.74 4.52 -56.50
C GLY A 900 46.22 5.38 -55.35
N ARG A 901 47.15 6.04 -54.67
CA ARG A 901 46.96 6.94 -53.52
C ARG A 901 46.45 8.31 -53.99
N ALA A 902 45.47 8.85 -53.24
CA ALA A 902 45.15 10.27 -52.98
C ALA A 902 45.16 11.32 -54.12
N GLY A 903 44.04 12.04 -54.27
CA GLY A 903 44.06 13.42 -54.75
C GLY A 903 42.75 14.00 -55.29
N PHE A 904 42.25 15.02 -54.58
CA PHE A 904 41.51 16.19 -55.09
C PHE A 904 40.04 16.09 -55.53
N LEU A 905 39.17 16.75 -54.75
CA LEU A 905 38.04 17.52 -55.28
C LEU A 905 38.02 18.93 -54.65
N PRO A 906 37.86 20.01 -55.45
CA PRO A 906 37.66 21.37 -54.97
C PRO A 906 36.17 21.66 -54.67
N PRO A 907 35.85 22.73 -53.90
CA PRO A 907 34.50 22.97 -53.39
C PRO A 907 33.63 23.81 -54.34
N GLY A 908 32.36 23.42 -54.45
CA GLY A 908 31.26 24.27 -54.90
C GLY A 908 30.66 23.89 -56.24
N PHE A 909 29.50 23.23 -56.25
CA PHE A 909 28.35 23.60 -57.09
C PHE A 909 27.06 22.92 -56.57
N ASN A 910 26.03 23.76 -56.44
CA ASN A 910 24.68 23.45 -55.97
C ASN A 910 23.95 22.46 -56.89
N ASN A 911 23.17 21.54 -56.30
CA ASN A 911 22.08 20.88 -57.01
C ASN A 911 20.74 21.41 -56.48
N ALA A 912 20.23 22.41 -57.19
CA ALA A 912 18.81 22.70 -57.27
C ALA A 912 18.27 22.17 -58.62
N PHE A 913 17.04 21.66 -58.58
CA PHE A 913 16.13 21.29 -59.68
C PHE A 913 16.24 19.89 -60.31
N SER A 914 15.23 19.06 -60.02
CA SER A 914 14.28 18.57 -61.03
C SER A 914 12.91 18.22 -60.39
N PRO A 915 11.81 18.26 -61.16
CA PRO A 915 10.48 18.65 -60.69
C PRO A 915 9.53 17.47 -60.39
N ALA A 916 8.39 17.81 -59.77
CA ALA A 916 7.30 16.92 -59.35
C ALA A 916 6.70 16.03 -60.45
N SER A 917 6.49 14.74 -60.15
CA SER A 917 5.40 13.91 -60.67
C SER A 917 5.21 12.60 -59.87
N SER A 918 3.95 12.31 -59.51
CA SER A 918 3.33 11.07 -58.96
C SER A 918 3.70 10.58 -57.54
N PRO A 919 2.69 10.24 -56.69
CA PRO A 919 2.90 9.74 -55.33
C PRO A 919 2.88 8.20 -55.31
N ASP A 920 3.99 7.57 -55.68
CA ASP A 920 4.24 6.17 -55.30
C ASP A 920 5.45 6.17 -54.34
N ASN A 921 5.14 6.06 -53.06
CA ASN A 921 6.10 6.03 -51.97
C ASN A 921 6.87 4.70 -51.98
N ASN A 922 8.06 4.69 -52.57
CA ASN A 922 9.14 3.79 -52.19
C ASN A 922 10.43 4.61 -52.02
N VAL A 923 10.45 5.48 -51.01
CA VAL A 923 11.69 6.07 -50.50
C VAL A 923 12.24 5.10 -49.46
N SER A 924 13.26 4.31 -49.84
CA SER A 924 13.99 3.45 -48.91
C SER A 924 14.58 4.29 -47.78
N ARG A 925 14.11 4.04 -46.55
CA ARG A 925 14.59 4.73 -45.33
C ARG A 925 16.11 4.48 -45.17
N ARG A 926 16.91 5.56 -45.09
CA ARG A 926 18.32 5.45 -44.69
C ARG A 926 18.37 5.07 -43.21
N GLY A 927 18.95 3.91 -42.90
CA GLY A 927 19.15 3.45 -41.53
C GLY A 927 20.25 4.22 -40.81
N SER A 928 20.35 4.01 -39.49
CA SER A 928 21.44 4.57 -38.70
C SER A 928 22.76 3.87 -39.05
N THR A 929 23.75 4.63 -39.52
CA THR A 929 25.12 4.13 -39.80
C THR A 929 25.88 3.79 -38.52
N MET A 930 25.60 4.54 -37.46
CA MET A 930 26.15 4.36 -36.11
C MET A 930 25.05 3.95 -35.13
N GLY A 931 25.37 2.98 -34.27
CA GLY A 931 24.46 2.48 -33.24
C GLY A 931 24.03 3.55 -32.22
N SER A 932 24.84 4.60 -32.01
CA SER A 932 24.53 5.74 -31.15
C SER A 932 23.24 6.47 -31.55
N ASN A 933 22.82 6.35 -32.82
CA ASN A 933 21.65 7.03 -33.36
C ASN A 933 20.41 6.11 -33.39
N VAL A 934 20.51 4.88 -32.87
CA VAL A 934 19.37 3.97 -32.76
C VAL A 934 18.46 4.48 -31.62
N PRO A 935 17.18 4.77 -31.90
CA PRO A 935 16.24 5.17 -30.85
C PRO A 935 16.00 4.00 -29.91
N MET A 936 16.23 4.22 -28.62
CA MET A 936 16.06 3.18 -27.61
C MET A 936 15.52 3.73 -26.31
N ILE A 937 14.78 2.88 -25.60
CA ILE A 937 14.27 3.16 -24.26
C ILE A 937 14.60 1.99 -23.34
N THR A 938 15.29 2.28 -22.25
CA THR A 938 15.74 1.29 -21.28
C THR A 938 14.95 1.44 -19.99
N GLU A 939 14.30 0.34 -19.57
CA GLU A 939 13.76 0.24 -18.22
C GLU A 939 14.90 0.11 -17.20
N LEU A 940 14.84 0.92 -16.14
CA LEU A 940 15.75 0.85 -15.00
C LEU A 940 14.96 0.65 -13.70
N VAL A 941 15.53 -0.17 -12.82
CA VAL A 941 15.01 -0.41 -11.47
C VAL A 941 15.54 0.63 -10.50
N ASN A 942 16.84 0.96 -10.57
CA ASN A 942 17.49 1.93 -9.69
C ASN A 942 17.72 3.27 -10.41
N ASP A 943 17.24 4.35 -9.80
CA ASP A 943 17.38 5.70 -10.34
C ASP A 943 18.86 6.13 -10.48
N GLY A 944 19.73 5.73 -9.55
CA GLY A 944 21.15 6.10 -9.55
C GLY A 944 21.96 5.46 -10.69
N ASN A 945 21.41 4.46 -11.37
CA ASN A 945 22.06 3.79 -12.49
C ASN A 945 21.86 4.51 -13.83
N VAL A 946 21.00 5.52 -13.89
CA VAL A 946 20.68 6.27 -15.12
C VAL A 946 21.91 6.90 -15.77
N GLN A 947 22.86 7.37 -14.95
CA GLN A 947 24.13 7.99 -15.37
C GLN A 947 24.98 7.10 -16.28
N PHE A 948 24.84 5.77 -16.20
CA PHE A 948 25.65 4.85 -17.00
C PHE A 948 25.18 4.68 -18.46
N LEU A 949 24.02 5.25 -18.81
CA LEU A 949 23.46 5.11 -20.15
C LEU A 949 24.18 6.00 -21.17
N ASP A 950 24.57 7.21 -20.77
CA ASP A 950 25.18 8.21 -21.65
C ASP A 950 26.58 8.59 -21.16
N GLN A 951 27.58 8.52 -22.04
CA GLN A 951 29.00 8.74 -21.70
C GLN A 951 29.44 10.22 -21.81
N ASP A 952 28.59 11.05 -22.41
CA ASP A 952 28.83 12.47 -22.67
C ASP A 952 28.06 13.39 -21.72
N ASP A 953 27.60 12.85 -20.59
CA ASP A 953 26.91 13.60 -19.53
C ASP A 953 27.88 13.94 -18.38
N ASP A 954 27.72 15.13 -17.80
CA ASP A 954 28.54 15.63 -16.69
C ASP A 954 27.83 15.39 -15.33
N ASP A 955 27.25 14.20 -15.15
CA ASP A 955 26.33 13.93 -14.03
C ASP A 955 27.04 13.74 -12.67
N ASP A 956 26.55 14.45 -11.65
CA ASP A 956 26.83 14.21 -10.23
C ASP A 956 25.87 13.12 -9.70
N PRO A 957 26.34 12.12 -8.92
CA PRO A 957 25.46 11.11 -8.30
C PRO A 957 24.32 11.69 -7.44
N ASP A 958 24.43 12.93 -6.96
CA ASP A 958 23.37 13.60 -6.18
C ASP A 958 22.25 14.21 -7.05
N THR A 959 22.36 14.13 -8.38
CA THR A 959 21.39 14.67 -9.32
C THR A 959 20.09 13.86 -9.31
N GLU A 960 18.95 14.52 -9.10
CA GLU A 960 17.64 13.85 -9.17
C GLU A 960 17.38 13.32 -10.59
N LEU A 961 16.75 12.13 -10.68
CA LEU A 961 16.53 11.40 -11.94
C LEU A 961 16.04 12.29 -13.09
N TYR A 962 15.11 13.20 -12.81
CA TYR A 962 14.51 13.98 -13.89
C TYR A 962 15.40 15.06 -14.49
N LEU A 963 16.47 15.45 -13.81
CA LEU A 963 17.45 16.41 -14.30
C LEU A 963 18.49 15.76 -15.20
N THR A 964 18.65 14.43 -15.11
CA THR A 964 19.62 13.66 -15.89
C THR A 964 19.27 13.69 -17.38
N GLN A 965 20.30 13.71 -18.23
CA GLN A 965 20.08 13.78 -19.68
C GLN A 965 19.36 12.55 -20.26
N PRO A 966 19.67 11.29 -19.86
CA PRO A 966 19.00 10.13 -20.45
C PRO A 966 17.49 10.15 -20.22
N PHE A 967 17.06 10.64 -19.06
CA PHE A 967 15.65 10.82 -18.73
C PHE A 967 15.03 11.99 -19.52
N ALA A 968 15.67 13.16 -19.56
CA ALA A 968 15.18 14.32 -20.31
C ALA A 968 15.05 14.06 -21.83
N CYS A 969 15.91 13.17 -22.36
CA CYS A 969 15.86 12.72 -23.75
C CYS A 969 14.82 11.62 -24.03
N GLY A 970 14.26 11.00 -22.99
CA GLY A 970 13.31 9.89 -23.10
C GLY A 970 13.91 8.54 -23.44
N THR A 971 15.20 8.36 -23.14
CA THR A 971 15.94 7.11 -23.37
C THR A 971 15.96 6.19 -22.14
N ALA A 972 15.66 6.74 -20.96
CA ALA A 972 15.55 6.00 -19.70
C ALA A 972 14.14 6.13 -19.13
N PHE A 973 13.63 5.07 -18.53
CA PHE A 973 12.39 5.08 -17.76
C PHE A 973 12.54 4.25 -16.50
N THR A 974 12.30 4.85 -15.33
CA THR A 974 12.33 4.15 -14.04
C THR A 974 10.91 4.00 -13.49
N ILE A 975 10.72 3.04 -12.59
CA ILE A 975 9.42 2.81 -11.93
C ILE A 975 9.16 3.79 -10.77
N SER A 976 10.19 4.47 -10.27
CA SER A 976 10.09 5.42 -9.15
C SER A 976 9.20 6.61 -9.50
N VAL A 977 9.24 7.08 -10.75
CA VAL A 977 8.42 8.22 -11.21
C VAL A 977 6.94 7.99 -10.94
N LEU A 978 6.46 6.74 -10.99
CA LEU A 978 5.05 6.41 -10.77
C LEU A 978 4.59 6.58 -9.31
N ASP A 979 5.48 6.81 -8.34
CA ASP A 979 5.08 7.08 -6.95
C ASP A 979 4.29 8.38 -6.81
N SER A 980 4.65 9.41 -7.57
CA SER A 980 3.96 10.69 -7.58
C SER A 980 2.48 10.55 -7.95
N LEU A 981 2.16 9.50 -8.72
CA LEU A 981 0.80 9.23 -9.18
C LEU A 981 -0.16 8.86 -8.05
N MET A 982 0.32 8.28 -6.94
CA MET A 982 -0.51 8.04 -5.75
C MET A 982 -1.04 9.35 -5.19
N SER A 983 -0.16 10.33 -5.08
CA SER A 983 -0.52 11.66 -4.60
C SER A 983 -1.42 12.37 -5.61
N ALA A 984 -1.11 12.33 -6.91
CA ALA A 984 -1.91 12.97 -7.95
C ALA A 984 -3.34 12.40 -8.04
N THR A 985 -3.49 11.08 -7.91
CA THR A 985 -4.79 10.40 -7.93
C THR A 985 -5.64 10.78 -6.73
N TYR A 986 -5.04 10.95 -5.54
CA TYR A 986 -5.76 11.41 -4.35
C TYR A 986 -6.35 12.81 -4.52
N PHE A 987 -5.59 13.76 -5.08
CA PHE A 987 -6.08 15.13 -5.26
C PHE A 987 -7.01 15.29 -6.48
N ASN A 988 -6.85 14.46 -7.50
CA ASN A 988 -7.62 14.53 -8.73
C ASN A 988 -7.99 13.14 -9.24
N ASP A 989 -9.21 12.72 -8.92
CA ASP A 989 -9.77 11.41 -9.25
C ASP A 989 -9.75 11.15 -10.77
N ASN A 990 -9.93 12.18 -11.59
CA ASN A 990 -9.99 12.04 -13.05
C ASN A 990 -8.61 12.01 -13.71
N ALA A 991 -7.53 12.36 -12.99
CA ALA A 991 -6.18 12.41 -13.56
C ALA A 991 -5.73 11.02 -14.01
N LEU A 992 -5.92 10.00 -13.17
CA LEU A 992 -5.56 8.63 -13.49
C LEU A 992 -6.38 8.10 -14.68
N THR A 993 -7.69 8.38 -14.73
CA THR A 993 -8.55 7.95 -15.84
C THR A 993 -8.10 8.56 -17.18
N LEU A 994 -7.72 9.85 -17.19
CA LEU A 994 -7.19 10.52 -18.38
C LEU A 994 -5.86 9.90 -18.82
N ILE A 995 -4.92 9.72 -17.90
CA ILE A 995 -3.61 9.11 -18.14
C ILE A 995 -3.77 7.71 -18.73
N ARG A 996 -4.62 6.88 -18.11
CA ARG A 996 -4.91 5.53 -18.61
C ARG A 996 -5.53 5.56 -20.00
N THR A 997 -6.47 6.45 -20.27
CA THR A 997 -7.10 6.58 -21.59
C THR A 997 -6.08 6.96 -22.67
N LEU A 998 -5.17 7.87 -22.36
CA LEU A 998 -4.13 8.35 -23.28
C LEU A 998 -3.06 7.28 -23.55
N ILE A 999 -2.69 6.51 -22.52
CA ILE A 999 -1.57 5.57 -22.59
C ILE A 999 -1.98 4.20 -23.12
N THR A 1000 -3.08 3.65 -22.60
CA THR A 1000 -3.51 2.28 -22.92
C THR A 1000 -4.15 2.16 -24.30
N GLY A 1001 -4.36 3.29 -24.98
CA GLY A 1001 -5.12 3.31 -26.22
C GLY A 1001 -6.62 3.10 -26.00
N GLY A 1002 -7.13 3.49 -24.82
CA GLY A 1002 -8.56 3.48 -24.49
C GLY A 1002 -9.05 2.15 -23.88
N ALA A 1003 -8.32 1.54 -22.97
CA ALA A 1003 -8.83 0.40 -22.21
C ALA A 1003 -10.06 0.84 -21.37
N THR A 1004 -11.26 0.45 -21.80
CA THR A 1004 -12.51 0.75 -21.11
C THR A 1004 -12.75 -0.23 -19.96
N HIS A 1005 -13.53 0.18 -18.96
CA HIS A 1005 -13.96 -0.73 -17.88
C HIS A 1005 -14.70 -1.97 -18.40
N GLU A 1006 -15.41 -1.85 -19.53
CA GLU A 1006 -16.04 -2.99 -20.20
C GLU A 1006 -14.99 -4.04 -20.64
N LEU A 1007 -13.88 -3.60 -21.25
CA LEU A 1007 -12.80 -4.51 -21.63
C LEU A 1007 -12.15 -5.15 -20.40
N GLU A 1008 -11.95 -4.39 -19.31
CA GLU A 1008 -11.42 -4.93 -18.05
C GLU A 1008 -12.31 -6.04 -17.48
N GLN A 1009 -13.63 -5.86 -17.53
CA GLN A 1009 -14.58 -6.86 -17.07
C GLN A 1009 -14.54 -8.12 -17.93
N ILE A 1010 -14.45 -7.99 -19.26
CA ILE A 1010 -14.29 -9.14 -20.18
C ILE A 1010 -12.99 -9.90 -19.89
N LEU A 1011 -11.91 -9.18 -19.61
CA LEU A 1011 -10.64 -9.80 -19.23
C LEU A 1011 -10.72 -10.49 -17.86
N ALA A 1012 -11.49 -9.92 -16.92
CA ALA A 1012 -11.73 -10.50 -15.59
C ALA A 1012 -12.54 -11.81 -15.64
N GLU A 1013 -13.39 -12.01 -16.66
CA GLU A 1013 -14.09 -13.28 -16.90
C GLU A 1013 -13.14 -14.44 -17.30
N GLY A 1014 -11.87 -14.15 -17.60
CA GLY A 1014 -10.85 -15.17 -17.89
C GLY A 1014 -10.85 -15.70 -19.33
N SER A 1015 -11.71 -15.17 -20.21
CA SER A 1015 -11.83 -15.62 -21.60
C SER A 1015 -10.80 -15.03 -22.58
N GLY A 1016 -9.85 -14.23 -22.08
CA GLY A 1016 -8.95 -13.43 -22.93
C GLY A 1016 -9.69 -12.39 -23.76
N MET A 1017 -9.01 -11.82 -24.78
CA MET A 1017 -9.64 -10.88 -25.70
C MET A 1017 -10.51 -11.59 -26.73
N ARG A 1018 -11.80 -11.26 -26.78
CA ARG A 1018 -12.76 -11.84 -27.74
C ARG A 1018 -12.85 -10.98 -29.00
N GLY A 1019 -12.88 -11.63 -30.17
CA GLY A 1019 -13.11 -10.95 -31.45
C GLY A 1019 -14.59 -10.58 -31.65
N GLY A 1020 -14.83 -9.33 -32.06
CA GLY A 1020 -16.15 -8.76 -32.33
C GLY A 1020 -16.45 -8.57 -33.81
N TYR A 1021 -17.74 -8.48 -34.15
CA TYR A 1021 -18.16 -8.01 -35.48
C TYR A 1021 -18.10 -6.49 -35.55
N SER A 1022 -17.76 -5.97 -36.73
CA SER A 1022 -17.65 -4.52 -36.95
C SER A 1022 -19.05 -3.93 -37.16
N THR A 1023 -19.67 -3.44 -36.08
CA THR A 1023 -20.92 -2.68 -36.16
C THR A 1023 -20.60 -1.19 -36.36
N PRO A 1024 -21.54 -0.38 -36.87
CA PRO A 1024 -21.35 1.07 -36.95
C PRO A 1024 -21.03 1.71 -35.59
N GLU A 1025 -21.48 1.10 -34.49
CA GLU A 1025 -21.19 1.58 -33.14
C GLU A 1025 -19.75 1.29 -32.71
N THR A 1026 -19.28 0.05 -32.91
CA THR A 1026 -17.89 -0.31 -32.58
C THR A 1026 -16.88 0.42 -33.46
N LEU A 1027 -17.22 0.71 -34.71
CA LEU A 1027 -16.37 1.52 -35.59
C LEU A 1027 -16.28 2.99 -35.18
N ARG A 1028 -17.30 3.56 -34.50
CA ARG A 1028 -17.23 4.93 -33.95
C ARG A 1028 -16.22 5.05 -32.80
N ASN A 1029 -15.99 3.97 -32.05
CA ASN A 1029 -15.01 3.94 -30.97
C ASN A 1029 -13.56 4.11 -31.47
N ARG A 1030 -13.33 4.04 -32.79
CA ARG A 1030 -12.03 4.26 -33.44
C ARG A 1030 -11.69 5.73 -33.63
N ASP A 1031 -12.66 6.64 -33.59
CA ASP A 1031 -12.49 8.07 -33.86
C ASP A 1031 -11.76 8.83 -32.72
N ARG A 1032 -10.86 8.16 -32.01
CA ARG A 1032 -10.05 8.70 -30.91
C ARG A 1032 -8.75 9.28 -31.45
N CYS A 1033 -8.22 10.25 -30.71
CA CYS A 1033 -6.92 10.81 -31.05
C CYS A 1033 -5.80 9.79 -30.84
N LYS A 1034 -4.74 9.92 -31.64
CA LYS A 1034 -3.47 9.23 -31.49
C LYS A 1034 -2.37 10.24 -31.17
N VAL A 1035 -1.39 9.81 -30.38
CA VAL A 1035 -0.17 10.59 -30.13
C VAL A 1035 0.74 10.43 -31.33
N ALA A 1036 1.23 11.54 -31.88
CA ALA A 1036 2.14 11.54 -33.02
C ALA A 1036 3.20 12.63 -32.88
N GLN A 1037 4.35 12.42 -33.54
CA GLN A 1037 5.36 13.45 -33.74
C GLN A 1037 5.37 13.89 -35.19
N ILE A 1038 5.39 15.20 -35.40
CA ILE A 1038 5.44 15.79 -36.74
C ILE A 1038 6.79 16.52 -36.92
N PRO A 1039 7.59 16.15 -37.93
CA PRO A 1039 8.81 16.89 -38.27
C PRO A 1039 8.48 18.26 -38.85
N MET A 1040 9.25 19.29 -38.47
CA MET A 1040 9.11 20.63 -39.05
C MET A 1040 9.75 20.76 -40.43
N MET A 1041 10.71 19.89 -40.78
CA MET A 1041 11.41 19.91 -42.07
C MET A 1041 10.47 19.62 -43.25
N ASP A 1042 9.46 18.79 -43.01
CA ASP A 1042 8.57 18.25 -44.04
C ASP A 1042 7.10 18.63 -43.76
N GLY A 1043 6.33 18.82 -44.83
CA GLY A 1043 4.89 19.07 -44.74
C GLY A 1043 4.50 20.55 -44.60
N PRO A 1044 3.22 20.83 -44.23
CA PRO A 1044 2.65 22.17 -44.29
C PRO A 1044 3.22 23.13 -43.23
N PHE A 1045 3.95 22.61 -42.24
CA PHE A 1045 4.50 23.39 -41.14
C PHE A 1045 5.92 23.93 -41.39
N GLN A 1046 6.54 23.58 -42.52
CA GLN A 1046 7.87 24.06 -42.92
C GLN A 1046 7.96 25.59 -42.99
N ALA A 1047 6.86 26.25 -43.36
CA ALA A 1047 6.77 27.72 -43.41
C ALA A 1047 7.05 28.36 -42.04
N PHE A 1048 6.59 27.76 -40.94
CA PHE A 1048 6.81 28.30 -39.59
C PHE A 1048 8.25 28.13 -39.11
N GLY A 1049 9.00 27.17 -39.66
CA GLY A 1049 10.43 27.01 -39.39
C GLY A 1049 11.32 28.02 -40.14
N THR A 1050 10.85 28.61 -41.25
CA THR A 1050 11.69 29.36 -42.21
C THR A 1050 11.36 30.85 -42.35
N ILE A 1051 10.21 31.33 -41.84
CA ILE A 1051 9.86 32.75 -41.94
C ILE A 1051 10.77 33.61 -41.02
N GLY A 1052 11.70 34.34 -41.67
CA GLY A 1052 12.31 35.57 -41.16
C GLY A 1052 13.50 35.42 -40.22
N LYS A 1053 14.66 34.93 -40.70
CA LYS A 1053 16.01 34.94 -40.06
C LYS A 1053 16.17 34.46 -38.60
N ASN A 1054 15.09 34.19 -37.85
CA ASN A 1054 15.05 33.83 -36.42
C ASN A 1054 13.97 32.79 -36.05
N GLY A 1055 13.30 32.14 -37.02
CA GLY A 1055 12.23 31.15 -36.79
C GLY A 1055 10.88 31.75 -36.36
N GLY A 1056 9.77 31.05 -36.62
CA GLY A 1056 8.43 31.43 -36.18
C GLY A 1056 8.15 31.11 -34.70
N CYS A 1057 7.03 31.63 -34.17
CA CYS A 1057 6.59 31.39 -32.80
C CYS A 1057 5.78 30.08 -32.68
N TYR A 1058 5.95 29.36 -31.56
CA TYR A 1058 5.17 28.14 -31.26
C TYR A 1058 3.65 28.42 -31.22
N GLY A 1059 3.24 29.59 -30.72
CA GLY A 1059 1.83 29.94 -30.64
C GLY A 1059 1.12 30.08 -31.98
N ASP A 1060 1.83 30.56 -33.00
CA ASP A 1060 1.27 30.68 -34.35
C ASP A 1060 1.12 29.29 -35.00
N LEU A 1061 2.11 28.41 -34.78
CA LEU A 1061 2.04 27.01 -35.18
C LEU A 1061 0.83 26.32 -34.52
N PHE A 1062 0.66 26.48 -33.20
CA PHE A 1062 -0.44 25.88 -32.45
C PHE A 1062 -1.81 26.28 -33.03
N VAL A 1063 -2.05 27.58 -33.24
CA VAL A 1063 -3.33 28.07 -33.77
C VAL A 1063 -3.56 27.59 -35.21
N SER A 1064 -2.52 27.60 -36.05
CA SER A 1064 -2.61 27.16 -37.44
C SER A 1064 -2.89 25.66 -37.56
N ALA A 1065 -2.18 24.85 -36.77
CA ALA A 1065 -2.34 23.39 -36.73
C ALA A 1065 -3.73 22.98 -36.22
N LEU A 1066 -4.22 23.66 -35.18
CA LEU A 1066 -5.54 23.41 -34.60
C LEU A 1066 -6.67 23.79 -35.56
N LYS A 1067 -6.58 24.94 -36.25
CA LYS A 1067 -7.62 25.39 -37.19
C LYS A 1067 -7.66 24.56 -38.47
N SER A 1068 -6.50 24.24 -39.03
CA SER A 1068 -6.40 23.63 -40.36
C SER A 1068 -6.53 22.12 -40.31
N TYR A 1069 -6.03 21.48 -39.24
CA TYR A 1069 -5.89 20.03 -39.16
C TYR A 1069 -6.51 19.43 -37.88
N ASN A 1070 -7.10 20.23 -36.98
CA ASN A 1070 -7.53 19.81 -35.63
C ASN A 1070 -6.41 19.11 -34.84
N LEU A 1071 -5.16 19.49 -35.09
CA LEU A 1071 -3.99 18.97 -34.40
C LEU A 1071 -3.72 19.80 -33.15
N LEU A 1072 -3.75 19.15 -31.99
CA LEU A 1072 -3.43 19.81 -30.73
C LEU A 1072 -1.95 19.58 -30.40
N ALA A 1073 -1.11 20.59 -30.63
CA ALA A 1073 0.30 20.56 -30.27
C ALA A 1073 0.48 20.80 -28.76
N PHE A 1074 1.24 19.95 -28.07
CA PHE A 1074 1.42 20.04 -26.61
C PHE A 1074 2.89 20.10 -26.14
N GLY A 1075 3.85 19.96 -27.05
CA GLY A 1075 5.27 20.04 -26.72
C GLY A 1075 6.19 20.00 -27.93
N ILE A 1076 7.48 20.19 -27.68
CA ILE A 1076 8.56 20.17 -28.67
C ILE A 1076 9.59 19.12 -28.25
N TYR A 1077 10.19 18.45 -29.22
CA TYR A 1077 11.31 17.52 -29.06
C TYR A 1077 12.51 18.05 -29.86
N ARG A 1078 13.36 18.82 -29.18
CA ARG A 1078 14.43 19.65 -29.75
C ARG A 1078 15.79 18.97 -29.62
N PHE A 1079 16.68 19.14 -30.61
CA PHE A 1079 18.06 18.67 -30.48
C PHE A 1079 18.81 19.40 -29.36
N ARG A 1080 19.58 18.66 -28.56
CA ARG A 1080 20.37 19.23 -27.44
C ARG A 1080 21.32 20.33 -27.91
N ASP A 1081 22.03 20.08 -29.01
CA ASP A 1081 23.07 20.96 -29.52
C ASP A 1081 22.53 21.94 -30.60
N ALA A 1082 21.21 22.18 -30.66
CA ALA A 1082 20.58 23.01 -31.70
C ALA A 1082 21.10 24.47 -31.76
N GLU A 1083 21.54 24.99 -30.62
CA GLU A 1083 22.00 26.38 -30.45
C GLU A 1083 23.54 26.48 -30.38
N CYS A 1084 24.24 25.34 -30.29
CA CYS A 1084 25.68 25.28 -30.06
C CYS A 1084 26.44 24.96 -31.36
N ASN A 1085 27.44 25.78 -31.72
CA ASN A 1085 28.22 25.65 -32.95
C ASN A 1085 29.34 24.58 -32.78
N THR A 1086 28.95 23.34 -32.45
CA THR A 1086 29.86 22.24 -32.15
C THR A 1086 30.32 21.52 -33.43
N LYS A 1087 31.58 21.04 -33.45
CA LYS A 1087 32.19 20.37 -34.61
C LYS A 1087 31.57 18.99 -34.92
N ASN A 1088 30.96 18.34 -33.92
CA ASN A 1088 30.25 17.06 -34.01
C ASN A 1088 28.95 17.17 -33.20
N PRO A 1089 27.82 17.58 -33.80
CA PRO A 1089 26.55 17.72 -33.08
C PRO A 1089 25.96 16.36 -32.72
N SER A 1090 25.48 16.21 -31.48
CA SER A 1090 24.76 15.02 -31.02
C SER A 1090 23.38 14.92 -31.67
N SER A 1091 22.96 13.71 -32.04
CA SER A 1091 21.59 13.45 -32.53
C SER A 1091 20.56 13.29 -31.41
N LYS A 1092 20.95 13.54 -30.14
CA LYS A 1092 20.05 13.45 -29.00
C LYS A 1092 19.10 14.64 -28.95
N ARG A 1093 17.85 14.36 -28.63
CA ARG A 1093 16.79 15.35 -28.48
C ARG A 1093 16.22 15.29 -27.08
N TYR A 1094 15.85 16.43 -26.53
CA TYR A 1094 15.23 16.58 -25.23
C TYR A 1094 13.82 17.15 -25.34
N VAL A 1095 13.02 16.90 -24.31
CA VAL A 1095 11.60 17.25 -24.27
C VAL A 1095 11.38 18.68 -23.77
N ILE A 1096 10.43 19.40 -24.36
CA ILE A 1096 9.92 20.68 -23.84
C ILE A 1096 8.40 20.61 -23.81
N THR A 1097 7.82 20.57 -22.62
CA THR A 1097 6.37 20.49 -22.39
C THR A 1097 5.75 21.88 -22.29
N ASN A 1098 4.59 22.06 -22.94
CA ASN A 1098 3.82 23.31 -22.92
C ASN A 1098 4.66 24.60 -23.07
N PRO A 1099 5.43 24.75 -24.17
CA PRO A 1099 6.26 25.93 -24.37
C PRO A 1099 5.40 27.21 -24.46
N PRO A 1100 5.92 28.37 -24.01
CA PRO A 1100 5.21 29.64 -24.10
C PRO A 1100 4.84 30.01 -25.54
N TYR A 1101 3.84 30.86 -25.70
CA TYR A 1101 3.36 31.29 -27.02
C TYR A 1101 4.46 31.94 -27.89
N GLU A 1102 5.36 32.71 -27.27
CA GLU A 1102 6.44 33.45 -27.93
C GLU A 1102 7.72 32.61 -28.10
N PHE A 1103 7.68 31.31 -27.77
CA PHE A 1103 8.83 30.43 -27.88
C PHE A 1103 9.23 30.24 -29.35
N LYS A 1104 10.52 30.40 -29.64
CA LYS A 1104 11.07 30.33 -31.01
C LYS A 1104 11.26 28.88 -31.44
N LEU A 1105 10.83 28.56 -32.66
CA LEU A 1105 10.97 27.25 -33.27
C LEU A 1105 12.25 27.12 -34.10
N CYS A 1106 12.82 25.92 -34.12
CA CYS A 1106 13.91 25.54 -35.01
C CYS A 1106 13.38 24.65 -36.15
N THR A 1107 13.99 24.71 -37.33
CA THR A 1107 13.58 23.88 -38.49
C THR A 1107 13.75 22.38 -38.23
N THR A 1108 14.66 22.01 -37.34
CA THR A 1108 14.97 20.63 -36.98
C THR A 1108 14.07 20.08 -35.87
N ASP A 1109 13.20 20.90 -35.27
CA ASP A 1109 12.32 20.47 -34.17
C ASP A 1109 11.30 19.41 -34.63
N MET A 1110 10.94 18.52 -33.70
CA MET A 1110 9.80 17.60 -33.84
C MET A 1110 8.72 18.06 -32.86
N ILE A 1111 7.46 18.10 -33.30
CA ILE A 1111 6.34 18.61 -32.48
C ILE A 1111 5.50 17.45 -31.98
N PHE A 1112 5.28 17.40 -30.66
CA PHE A 1112 4.33 16.48 -30.06
C PHE A 1112 2.90 16.97 -30.29
N CYS A 1113 2.05 16.13 -30.87
CA CYS A 1113 0.67 16.49 -31.15
C CYS A 1113 -0.31 15.33 -30.94
N LEU A 1114 -1.57 15.69 -30.72
CA LEU A 1114 -2.70 14.77 -30.73
C LEU A 1114 -3.40 14.87 -32.08
N GLN A 1115 -3.27 13.81 -32.88
CA GLN A 1115 -3.83 13.71 -34.22
C GLN A 1115 -5.16 12.95 -34.20
N GLN A 1116 -6.16 13.47 -34.91
CA GLN A 1116 -7.44 12.79 -35.08
C GLN A 1116 -7.33 11.62 -36.08
N PHE A 1117 -8.25 10.66 -35.97
CA PHE A 1117 -8.33 9.57 -36.93
C PHE A 1117 -8.96 10.05 -38.25
N ASP A 1118 -8.18 10.07 -39.33
CA ASP A 1118 -8.67 10.43 -40.67
C ASP A 1118 -9.45 9.27 -41.29
N ARG A 1119 -10.75 9.48 -41.56
CA ARG A 1119 -11.56 8.52 -42.34
C ARG A 1119 -11.19 8.66 -43.82
N ASN A 1120 -10.54 7.65 -44.39
CA ASN A 1120 -10.24 7.62 -45.83
C ASN A 1120 -11.52 7.86 -46.66
N PRO A 1121 -11.54 8.81 -47.61
CA PRO A 1121 -12.71 9.07 -48.45
C PRO A 1121 -13.10 7.93 -49.40
N MET A 1122 -12.24 6.90 -49.55
CA MET A 1122 -12.55 5.66 -50.29
C MET A 1122 -13.62 4.81 -49.58
N ASP A 1123 -13.66 4.81 -48.24
CA ASP A 1123 -14.64 4.02 -47.47
C ASP A 1123 -16.06 4.60 -47.53
N MET A 1124 -16.22 5.86 -48.00
CA MET A 1124 -17.53 6.45 -48.27
C MET A 1124 -18.11 6.04 -49.64
N ARG A 1125 -17.27 5.64 -50.60
CA ARG A 1125 -17.76 5.29 -51.94
C ARG A 1125 -18.43 3.92 -52.00
N SER A 1126 -18.02 2.96 -51.17
CA SER A 1126 -18.66 1.64 -51.07
C SER A 1126 -20.06 1.68 -50.44
N ASN A 1127 -20.32 2.61 -49.51
CA ASN A 1127 -21.65 2.79 -48.91
C ASN A 1127 -22.59 3.72 -49.68
N SER A 1128 -22.09 4.47 -50.66
CA SER A 1128 -22.92 5.34 -51.51
C SER A 1128 -23.51 4.65 -52.76
N PHE A 1129 -23.00 3.46 -53.11
CA PHE A 1129 -23.48 2.69 -54.27
C PHE A 1129 -24.55 1.64 -53.94
N SER A 1130 -24.75 1.27 -52.67
CA SER A 1130 -25.80 0.31 -52.24
C SER A 1130 -27.12 0.97 -51.84
N GLN A 1131 -27.17 2.30 -51.69
CA GLN A 1131 -28.40 3.07 -51.39
C GLN A 1131 -29.10 3.67 -52.62
N SER A 1132 -28.53 3.54 -53.82
CA SER A 1132 -29.13 4.10 -55.05
C SER A 1132 -29.88 3.08 -55.93
N GLN A 1133 -29.85 1.78 -55.61
CA GLN A 1133 -30.62 0.74 -56.32
C GLN A 1133 -31.74 0.05 -55.52
N SER A 1134 -31.84 0.27 -54.20
CA SER A 1134 -32.86 -0.38 -53.34
C SER A 1134 -34.12 0.45 -53.09
N HIS A 1135 -34.29 1.61 -53.73
CA HIS A 1135 -35.48 2.47 -53.57
C HIS A 1135 -36.38 2.59 -54.81
N LEU A 1136 -36.17 1.76 -55.84
CA LEU A 1136 -37.00 1.77 -57.05
C LEU A 1136 -37.85 0.50 -57.26
N MET A 1137 -38.37 -0.16 -56.23
CA MET A 1137 -39.55 -1.03 -56.33
C MET A 1137 -40.25 -1.18 -54.97
N ARG A 1138 -41.55 -0.84 -54.92
CA ARG A 1138 -42.50 -0.85 -53.77
C ARG A 1138 -42.32 0.31 -52.75
N GLY A 1139 -43.28 1.19 -52.51
CA GLY A 1139 -44.70 1.19 -52.87
C GLY A 1139 -45.29 2.59 -52.96
N LYS A 1140 -46.13 2.77 -53.98
CA LYS A 1140 -47.09 3.87 -54.14
C LYS A 1140 -48.49 3.32 -53.89
N GLN A 1141 -49.16 3.89 -52.88
CA GLN A 1141 -50.60 4.22 -52.76
C GLN A 1141 -50.80 4.62 -51.29
N LYS A 1142 -51.36 5.74 -50.82
CA LYS A 1142 -52.08 6.96 -51.26
C LYS A 1142 -51.83 7.96 -50.09
N ASN A 1143 -51.97 9.28 -50.10
CA ASN A 1143 -52.27 10.32 -51.08
C ASN A 1143 -51.69 11.65 -50.51
N ARG A 1144 -51.15 12.45 -51.42
CA ARG A 1144 -50.69 13.86 -51.38
C ARG A 1144 -51.64 14.87 -50.69
N PRO A 1145 -51.30 16.19 -50.54
CA PRO A 1145 -50.17 16.93 -51.17
C PRO A 1145 -49.40 17.91 -50.27
N THR A 1146 -48.19 18.33 -50.65
CA THR A 1146 -47.81 19.75 -50.57
C THR A 1146 -46.60 20.12 -51.44
N LYS A 1147 -46.80 21.23 -52.19
CA LYS A 1147 -45.88 22.30 -52.60
C LYS A 1147 -44.74 22.04 -53.59
N LYS A 1148 -44.94 22.61 -54.79
CA LYS A 1148 -43.89 23.14 -55.68
C LYS A 1148 -43.37 24.49 -55.15
N LYS A 1149 -42.04 24.64 -55.24
CA LYS A 1149 -41.23 25.82 -55.65
C LYS A 1149 -41.65 27.22 -55.20
N GLN A 1150 -40.72 27.93 -54.53
CA GLN A 1150 -40.03 29.14 -55.03
C GLN A 1150 -39.13 29.73 -53.91
N ASN A 1151 -37.83 29.92 -54.17
CA ASN A 1151 -37.14 31.21 -54.42
C ASN A 1151 -36.76 31.96 -53.13
N VAL A 1152 -35.47 32.15 -52.81
CA VAL A 1152 -34.47 33.15 -53.31
C VAL A 1152 -34.42 34.42 -52.42
N GLN A 1153 -33.18 34.90 -52.20
CA GLN A 1153 -32.73 36.22 -51.69
C GLN A 1153 -32.92 36.49 -50.18
N ILE A 1154 -31.88 36.76 -49.38
CA ILE A 1154 -30.85 37.83 -49.38
C ILE A 1154 -31.42 39.23 -49.09
N ALA A 1155 -30.80 39.88 -48.09
CA ALA A 1155 -30.93 41.28 -47.60
C ALA A 1155 -32.12 41.51 -46.64
N HIS A 1156 -32.04 42.25 -45.53
CA HIS A 1156 -31.15 43.34 -45.13
C HIS A 1156 -31.11 43.49 -43.59
N ASN A 1157 -30.03 44.10 -43.10
CA ASN A 1157 -29.84 44.70 -41.77
C ASN A 1157 -31.06 45.41 -41.18
N LYS A 1158 -31.29 45.28 -39.86
CA LYS A 1158 -31.31 46.38 -38.88
C LYS A 1158 -31.71 45.92 -37.47
N VAL A 1159 -31.00 46.49 -36.49
CA VAL A 1159 -31.15 46.52 -35.02
C VAL A 1159 -30.66 45.30 -34.26
#